data_AF-A0A523UG19-F1
#
_entry.id   AF-A0A523UG19-F1
#
_cell.length_a   1.000
_cell.length_b   1.000
_cell.length_c   1.000
_cell.angle_alpha   90.00
_cell.angle_beta   90.00
_cell.angle_gamma   90.00
#
_symmetry.space_group_name_H-M   'P 1'
#
loop_
_entity.id
_entity.type
_entity.pdbx_description
1 polymer ?
#
loop_
_entity_poly.entity_id
_entity_poly.type
_entity_poly.pdbx_seq_one_letter_code
_entity_poly.pdbx_strand_id
1 'polypeptide(L)'
;MNTLLGNDTHRFNLNTLRLDRELEALEIDLLLLPGEIQKRAIVGAQWHTAMDRQVCPLCNSMQGGIIPVDSPEWGRVTPPVHLGCFLSNRTPIYTLDGWKKIGIIKVGDYVLTHKGRFRRVTRLFRSRSYRGRVVMITMKGSSRKFVVTPEHPFLTETGWKKAIDLKTFDKIMIMATRCKRCKRLTPYYLKYCSRSCNSKDITDRQWSDPEHRKLMSSKISQQMHRQYKLGIRDPQTITKGAHKKIKEIIASEKSWGWQDPVKHAKALESVDIEARTKKCSQIMKENNPSHLPGMGERISKRMKEYCKEHPEKHPNFILAQKGHRTKIEKSIGEVLEDLSLNAVFNYPVDGCFIDWAIPDLKIGIECDGAYWHQDKEKDLIRDRRIESFGWTLLHLKESEIENDIELCREKINRLVNNHLGNYEFVPLQIKSVKARLLGRGRMLYNFAVEEDESYIAKGLASHNCRCMLSYITADERGVVERLERHKPVDPVLLKHWSSKIYTDAEIREMVKTRTKKFIDLHTNITDKEREALEAWSGFDYKDVRRYLGSSPEQRIQFRKELIEKAGERGRDLFNRVKRESEIITEMFEKYIGGQPGKTIYRSLGELDIATYNKMKLYKIGDTIEIDKTITSWTTKRDITRYFATGERKITFALRGNRKKTRELFIDPYSALKGQQELLVKDTAFKVINIVEKPVLPFKDVGEITIYLAEI
;
A
#
# COMPACT_ATOMS: atom_id res chain seq x y z
N MET A 1 -0.14 -48.78 -34.22
CA MET A 1 -0.99 -47.78 -33.55
C MET A 1 -0.15 -46.54 -33.23
N ASN A 2 0.50 -45.92 -34.21
CA ASN A 2 -0.04 -44.77 -34.95
C ASN A 2 -1.45 -44.29 -34.58
N THR A 3 -1.53 -42.96 -34.47
CA THR A 3 -2.70 -42.07 -34.57
C THR A 3 -3.77 -42.19 -33.48
N LEU A 4 -3.92 -41.13 -32.67
CA LEU A 4 -5.09 -40.22 -32.71
C LEU A 4 -5.05 -39.21 -31.53
N LEU A 5 -4.83 -37.94 -31.91
CA LEU A 5 -5.40 -36.70 -31.34
C LEU A 5 -4.82 -36.19 -29.99
N GLY A 6 -4.37 -34.94 -29.84
CA GLY A 6 -4.34 -33.77 -30.71
C GLY A 6 -3.59 -32.63 -30.01
N ASN A 7 -3.01 -31.74 -30.80
CA ASN A 7 -2.02 -30.72 -30.46
C ASN A 7 -2.43 -29.74 -29.34
N ASP A 8 -1.59 -29.62 -28.30
CA ASP A 8 -1.06 -28.36 -27.73
C ASP A 8 -0.33 -28.59 -26.38
N THR A 9 0.55 -29.59 -26.31
CA THR A 9 1.48 -29.72 -25.19
C THR A 9 2.66 -28.78 -25.39
N HIS A 10 2.54 -27.54 -24.90
CA HIS A 10 3.73 -26.76 -24.58
C HIS A 10 4.51 -27.51 -23.49
N ARG A 11 5.68 -28.03 -23.85
CA ARG A 11 6.70 -28.56 -22.92
C ARG A 11 6.99 -27.53 -21.83
N PHE A 12 6.37 -27.66 -20.66
CA PHE A 12 6.83 -27.04 -19.42
C PHE A 12 7.18 -28.14 -18.40
N ASN A 13 8.46 -28.52 -18.48
CA ASN A 13 9.33 -29.02 -17.43
C ASN A 13 8.84 -30.17 -16.53
N LEU A 14 9.34 -31.37 -16.83
CA LEU A 14 9.55 -32.52 -15.93
C LEU A 14 10.41 -32.20 -14.67
N ASN A 15 10.78 -30.94 -14.43
CA ASN A 15 11.50 -30.49 -13.23
C ASN A 15 10.58 -30.32 -12.00
N THR A 16 9.26 -30.40 -12.14
CA THR A 16 8.32 -30.20 -11.01
C THR A 16 8.00 -31.49 -10.24
N LEU A 17 8.16 -32.67 -10.86
CA LEU A 17 7.99 -33.97 -10.16
C LEU A 17 9.23 -34.40 -9.36
N ARG A 18 10.39 -33.79 -9.62
CA ARG A 18 11.60 -33.98 -8.80
C ARG A 18 11.57 -33.14 -7.52
N LEU A 19 10.78 -32.07 -7.53
CA LEU A 19 10.62 -31.13 -6.40
C LEU A 19 9.89 -31.74 -5.21
N ASP A 20 8.97 -32.70 -5.38
CA ASP A 20 8.19 -33.24 -4.26
C ASP A 20 8.98 -34.24 -3.39
N ARG A 21 9.98 -34.96 -3.95
CA ARG A 21 10.91 -35.76 -3.14
C ARG A 21 12.10 -34.96 -2.61
N GLU A 22 12.46 -33.86 -3.27
CA GLU A 22 13.48 -32.92 -2.76
C GLU A 22 12.90 -31.98 -1.68
N LEU A 23 11.57 -31.76 -1.61
CA LEU A 23 10.90 -30.94 -0.59
C LEU A 23 10.84 -31.60 0.80
N GLU A 24 10.93 -32.92 0.90
CA GLU A 24 11.17 -33.59 2.20
C GLU A 24 12.65 -33.48 2.65
N ALA A 25 13.56 -33.14 1.74
CA ALA A 25 14.99 -32.92 2.01
C ALA A 25 15.37 -31.43 2.08
N LEU A 26 14.45 -30.49 1.80
CA LEU A 26 14.68 -29.05 1.86
C LEU A 26 14.12 -28.49 3.17
N GLU A 27 15.04 -28.21 4.09
CA GLU A 27 14.82 -27.33 5.25
C GLU A 27 14.02 -26.09 4.83
N ILE A 28 12.92 -25.85 5.54
CA ILE A 28 12.09 -24.65 5.44
C ILE A 28 13.03 -23.44 5.58
N ASP A 29 13.08 -22.59 4.55
CA ASP A 29 13.88 -21.35 4.54
C ASP A 29 13.42 -20.40 5.66
N LEU A 30 14.01 -20.58 6.84
CA LEU A 30 13.92 -19.70 8.01
C LEU A 30 14.42 -18.29 7.66
N LEU A 31 13.85 -17.27 8.32
CA LEU A 31 14.24 -15.85 8.22
C LEU A 31 15.76 -15.59 8.39
N LEU A 32 16.46 -16.53 9.02
CA LEU A 32 17.90 -16.68 9.11
C LEU A 32 18.22 -18.18 9.14
N LEU A 33 19.24 -18.63 8.41
CA LEU A 33 19.75 -20.00 8.58
C LEU A 33 20.19 -20.20 10.04
N PRO A 34 20.06 -21.40 10.64
CA PRO A 34 20.48 -21.67 12.03
C PRO A 34 21.90 -21.17 12.35
N GLY A 35 22.82 -21.26 11.38
CA GLY A 35 24.18 -20.73 11.50
C GLY A 35 24.28 -19.19 11.55
N GLU A 36 23.34 -18.44 10.96
CA GLU A 36 23.28 -16.97 11.09
C GLU A 36 22.69 -16.51 12.42
N ILE A 37 21.82 -17.32 13.05
CA ILE A 37 21.24 -17.08 14.38
C ILE A 37 22.33 -17.20 15.44
N GLN A 38 23.11 -18.30 15.40
CA GLN A 38 24.24 -18.53 16.30
C GLN A 38 25.33 -17.46 16.13
N LYS A 39 25.72 -17.15 14.89
CA LYS A 39 26.77 -16.16 14.61
C LYS A 39 26.43 -14.73 15.09
N ARG A 40 25.15 -14.39 15.18
CA ARG A 40 24.67 -13.05 15.52
C ARG A 40 24.06 -12.97 16.93
N ALA A 41 24.12 -14.05 17.70
CA ALA A 41 23.52 -14.16 19.03
C ALA A 41 22.06 -13.65 19.06
N ILE A 42 21.26 -13.98 18.04
CA ILE A 42 19.87 -13.50 17.94
C ILE A 42 19.02 -14.37 18.88
N VAL A 43 18.19 -13.72 19.69
CA VAL A 43 17.35 -14.36 20.72
C VAL A 43 15.85 -14.14 20.50
N GLY A 44 15.47 -13.17 19.66
CA GLY A 44 14.07 -12.91 19.32
C GLY A 44 13.90 -11.87 18.23
N ALA A 45 12.66 -11.53 17.91
CA ALA A 45 12.30 -10.55 16.89
C ALA A 45 11.05 -9.79 17.32
N GLN A 46 11.11 -8.46 17.30
CA GLN A 46 10.01 -7.59 17.67
C GLN A 46 9.21 -7.15 16.44
N TRP A 47 7.89 -7.25 16.52
CA TRP A 47 6.95 -6.83 15.48
C TRP A 47 6.66 -5.35 15.56
N HIS A 48 6.63 -4.72 14.39
CA HIS A 48 6.30 -3.31 14.25
C HIS A 48 5.37 -3.06 13.06
N THR A 49 4.50 -2.06 13.21
CA THR A 49 3.59 -1.53 12.20
C THR A 49 3.77 -0.02 12.07
N ALA A 50 3.12 0.54 11.06
CA ALA A 50 2.99 1.99 10.90
C ALA A 50 2.04 2.63 11.94
N MET A 51 1.29 1.83 12.71
CA MET A 51 0.33 2.27 13.75
C MET A 51 -0.72 3.30 13.27
N ASP A 52 -1.06 3.28 11.97
CA ASP A 52 -2.11 4.11 11.39
C ASP A 52 -3.44 3.32 11.20
N ARG A 53 -4.53 4.04 10.90
CA ARG A 53 -5.88 3.44 10.67
C ARG A 53 -5.95 2.52 9.44
N GLN A 54 -4.88 2.48 8.69
CA GLN A 54 -4.73 1.84 7.39
C GLN A 54 -3.99 0.49 7.57
N VAL A 55 -3.27 0.29 8.68
CA VAL A 55 -2.83 -1.03 9.15
C VAL A 55 -4.05 -1.89 9.42
N CYS A 56 -4.11 -3.11 8.88
CA CYS A 56 -5.22 -4.00 9.19
C CYS A 56 -5.26 -4.28 10.71
N PRO A 57 -6.47 -4.45 11.32
CA PRO A 57 -6.61 -4.66 12.76
C PRO A 57 -5.70 -5.77 13.32
N LEU A 58 -5.44 -6.80 12.51
CA LEU A 58 -4.53 -7.89 12.82
C LEU A 58 -3.04 -7.46 12.87
N CYS A 59 -2.53 -6.77 11.85
CA CYS A 59 -1.15 -6.28 11.93
C CYS A 59 -0.98 -5.36 13.13
N ASN A 60 -1.98 -4.49 13.38
CA ASN A 60 -1.96 -3.54 14.48
C ASN A 60 -2.01 -4.23 15.85
N SER A 61 -2.74 -5.35 15.99
CA SER A 61 -2.79 -6.12 17.25
C SER A 61 -1.46 -6.78 17.59
N MET A 62 -0.56 -6.96 16.62
CA MET A 62 0.78 -7.51 16.82
C MET A 62 1.83 -6.43 17.14
N GLN A 63 1.48 -5.13 17.13
CA GLN A 63 2.41 -4.04 17.40
C GLN A 63 3.17 -4.22 18.73
N GLY A 64 4.50 -4.24 18.67
CA GLY A 64 5.38 -4.35 19.83
C GLY A 64 5.55 -5.78 20.36
N GLY A 65 4.82 -6.77 19.82
CA GLY A 65 4.94 -8.17 20.19
C GLY A 65 6.32 -8.74 19.87
N ILE A 66 6.86 -9.60 20.74
CA ILE A 66 8.17 -10.22 20.58
C ILE A 66 7.97 -11.70 20.28
N ILE A 67 8.74 -12.19 19.31
CA ILE A 67 8.76 -13.57 18.84
C ILE A 67 10.12 -14.16 19.23
N PRO A 68 10.19 -15.00 20.26
CA PRO A 68 11.43 -15.67 20.65
C PRO A 68 11.96 -16.60 19.55
N VAL A 69 13.27 -16.80 19.45
CA VAL A 69 13.90 -17.67 18.43
C VAL A 69 13.53 -19.14 18.60
N ASP A 70 13.32 -19.56 19.84
CA ASP A 70 12.91 -20.90 20.27
C ASP A 70 11.39 -21.10 20.20
N SER A 71 10.62 -20.07 19.86
CA SER A 71 9.17 -20.15 19.76
C SER A 71 8.70 -20.86 18.48
N PRO A 72 7.61 -21.65 18.52
CA PRO A 72 6.95 -22.20 17.33
C PRO A 72 6.54 -21.15 16.29
N GLU A 73 6.38 -19.90 16.71
CA GLU A 73 5.99 -18.74 15.91
C GLU A 73 7.16 -18.19 15.07
N TRP A 74 8.42 -18.41 15.47
CA TRP A 74 9.63 -17.88 14.79
C TRP A 74 9.67 -18.21 13.28
N GLY A 75 9.27 -19.43 12.91
CA GLY A 75 9.18 -19.88 11.51
C GLY A 75 7.83 -19.61 10.84
N ARG A 76 6.81 -19.22 11.60
CA ARG A 76 5.42 -19.04 11.10
C ARG A 76 5.09 -17.59 10.82
N VAL A 77 5.71 -16.67 11.54
CA VAL A 77 5.49 -15.23 11.43
C VAL A 77 6.61 -14.63 10.60
N THR A 78 6.34 -14.41 9.30
CA THR A 78 7.31 -13.83 8.36
C THR A 78 6.90 -12.43 7.90
N PRO A 79 7.50 -11.37 8.47
CA PRO A 79 7.17 -10.00 8.11
C PRO A 79 8.06 -9.42 7.02
N PRO A 80 7.47 -8.54 6.20
CA PRO A 80 6.05 -8.27 6.11
C PRO A 80 5.28 -9.51 5.63
N VAL A 81 4.10 -9.76 6.21
CA VAL A 81 3.10 -10.70 5.63
C VAL A 81 2.71 -10.27 4.20
N HIS A 82 3.09 -9.05 3.81
CA HIS A 82 2.95 -8.47 2.47
C HIS A 82 4.28 -7.82 2.06
N LEU A 83 5.25 -8.57 1.52
CA LEU A 83 6.54 -8.01 1.08
C LEU A 83 6.37 -7.12 -0.15
N GLY A 84 6.21 -5.83 0.08
CA GLY A 84 6.26 -4.77 -0.92
C GLY A 84 7.52 -3.93 -0.80
N CYS A 85 8.68 -4.54 -0.95
CA CYS A 85 9.98 -3.87 -0.83
C CYS A 85 10.81 -3.86 -2.12
N PHE A 86 11.69 -2.85 -2.21
CA PHE A 86 12.73 -2.74 -3.24
C PHE A 86 14.00 -3.49 -2.82
N LEU A 87 14.71 -4.06 -3.79
CA LEU A 87 15.92 -4.86 -3.56
C LEU A 87 17.24 -4.11 -3.78
N SER A 88 17.17 -2.83 -4.08
CA SER A 88 18.35 -2.02 -4.42
C SER A 88 18.33 -0.73 -3.63
N ASN A 89 19.39 -0.48 -2.85
CA ASN A 89 19.64 0.82 -2.21
C ASN A 89 19.69 1.96 -3.22
N ARG A 90 20.02 1.67 -4.48
CA ARG A 90 20.11 2.66 -5.56
C ARG A 90 18.77 2.99 -6.18
N THR A 91 17.66 2.43 -5.70
CA THR A 91 16.32 2.76 -6.22
C THR A 91 16.07 4.25 -5.97
N PRO A 92 15.94 5.08 -7.02
CA PRO A 92 15.70 6.51 -6.85
C PRO A 92 14.25 6.75 -6.43
N ILE A 93 14.09 7.55 -5.40
CA ILE A 93 12.83 8.06 -4.83
C ILE A 93 12.76 9.55 -5.14
N TYR A 94 11.58 10.04 -5.52
CA TYR A 94 11.41 11.46 -5.79
C TYR A 94 11.14 12.21 -4.47
N THR A 95 12.10 13.01 -4.06
CA THR A 95 12.06 13.84 -2.85
C THR A 95 12.03 15.32 -3.20
N LEU A 96 11.83 16.17 -2.19
CA LEU A 96 11.92 17.61 -2.36
C LEU A 96 13.31 18.05 -2.85
N ASP A 97 14.36 17.37 -2.40
CA ASP A 97 15.75 17.54 -2.89
C ASP A 97 16.01 16.89 -4.27
N GLY A 98 15.00 16.35 -4.95
CA GLY A 98 15.13 15.67 -6.24
C GLY A 98 15.23 14.15 -6.13
N TRP A 99 16.02 13.51 -7.00
CA TRP A 99 16.10 12.03 -7.02
C TRP A 99 17.09 11.52 -5.98
N LYS A 100 16.57 11.10 -4.83
CA LYS A 100 17.36 10.55 -3.72
C LYS A 100 17.30 9.02 -3.71
N LYS A 101 18.44 8.35 -3.46
CA LYS A 101 18.49 6.88 -3.40
C LYS A 101 17.76 6.38 -2.15
N ILE A 102 16.96 5.32 -2.25
CA ILE A 102 16.20 4.77 -1.11
C ILE A 102 17.10 4.41 0.08
N GLY A 103 18.36 4.02 -0.16
CA GLY A 103 19.31 3.70 0.91
C GLY A 103 19.81 4.89 1.73
N ILE A 104 19.64 6.13 1.24
CA ILE A 104 20.07 7.36 1.93
C ILE A 104 18.89 8.22 2.40
N ILE A 105 17.65 7.76 2.19
CA ILE A 105 16.45 8.42 2.74
C ILE A 105 16.51 8.38 4.27
N LYS A 106 16.13 9.50 4.90
CA LYS A 106 16.09 9.72 6.34
C LYS A 106 14.67 10.02 6.81
N VAL A 107 14.38 9.75 8.08
CA VAL A 107 13.13 10.22 8.71
C VAL A 107 13.11 11.74 8.67
N GLY A 108 11.97 12.31 8.30
CA GLY A 108 11.79 13.75 8.06
C GLY A 108 11.99 14.18 6.60
N ASP A 109 12.58 13.35 5.73
CA ASP A 109 12.66 13.67 4.30
C ASP A 109 11.25 13.77 3.70
N TYR A 110 11.03 14.72 2.78
CA TYR A 110 9.76 14.83 2.05
C TYR A 110 9.81 14.03 0.75
N VAL A 111 8.83 13.16 0.54
CA VAL A 111 8.66 12.33 -0.67
C VAL A 111 7.34 12.63 -1.38
N LEU A 112 7.34 12.57 -2.71
CA LEU A 112 6.12 12.77 -3.49
C LEU A 112 5.24 11.51 -3.43
N THR A 113 3.96 11.67 -3.09
CA THR A 113 2.97 10.59 -3.02
C THR A 113 2.25 10.39 -4.35
N HIS A 114 1.47 9.30 -4.47
CA HIS A 114 0.63 9.04 -5.65
C HIS A 114 -0.47 10.08 -5.89
N LYS A 115 -0.79 10.91 -4.87
CA LYS A 115 -1.76 12.00 -4.96
C LYS A 115 -1.14 13.31 -5.44
N GLY A 116 0.13 13.29 -5.86
CA GLY A 116 0.80 14.47 -6.39
C GLY A 116 1.18 15.49 -5.32
N ARG A 117 1.40 15.03 -4.08
CA ARG A 117 1.77 15.90 -2.96
C ARG A 117 2.95 15.38 -2.15
N PHE A 118 3.77 16.25 -1.58
CA PHE A 118 4.88 15.88 -0.70
C PHE A 118 4.41 15.57 0.71
N ARG A 119 4.94 14.49 1.28
CA ARG A 119 4.70 14.09 2.67
C ARG A 119 5.96 13.62 3.35
N ARG A 120 6.01 13.80 4.68
CA ARG A 120 7.17 13.47 5.49
C ARG A 120 7.33 11.95 5.60
N VAL A 121 8.57 11.48 5.51
CA VAL A 121 8.94 10.11 5.84
C VAL A 121 8.91 9.97 7.35
N THR A 122 8.00 9.15 7.87
CA THR A 122 7.81 8.96 9.32
C THR A 122 8.71 7.87 9.88
N ARG A 123 9.10 6.89 9.04
CA ARG A 123 9.89 5.73 9.48
C ARG A 123 10.67 5.09 8.33
N LEU A 124 11.83 4.48 8.61
CA LEU A 124 12.60 3.71 7.65
C LEU A 124 12.48 2.20 7.90
N PHE A 125 12.46 1.42 6.81
CA PHE A 125 12.31 -0.03 6.85
C PHE A 125 13.46 -0.69 6.07
N ARG A 126 14.32 -1.44 6.78
CA ARG A 126 15.47 -2.15 6.19
C ARG A 126 15.54 -3.58 6.71
N SER A 127 15.59 -4.57 5.81
CA SER A 127 15.82 -5.97 6.19
C SER A 127 17.29 -6.34 6.02
N ARG A 128 17.84 -7.21 6.87
CA ARG A 128 19.27 -7.58 6.77
C ARG A 128 19.58 -8.43 5.53
N SER A 129 18.69 -9.35 5.13
CA SER A 129 18.87 -10.21 3.94
C SER A 129 17.57 -10.91 3.55
N TYR A 130 17.11 -10.76 2.31
CA TYR A 130 15.96 -11.46 1.72
C TYR A 130 16.41 -12.45 0.65
N ARG A 131 16.04 -13.72 0.82
CA ARG A 131 16.20 -14.81 -0.14
C ARG A 131 14.81 -15.29 -0.51
N GLY A 132 14.42 -15.13 -1.78
CA GLY A 132 13.06 -15.44 -2.20
C GLY A 132 12.78 -15.03 -3.65
N ARG A 133 11.52 -15.22 -4.06
CA ARG A 133 11.04 -14.87 -5.40
C ARG A 133 11.02 -13.35 -5.57
N VAL A 134 11.35 -12.89 -6.77
CA VAL A 134 11.29 -11.49 -7.16
C VAL A 134 10.62 -11.36 -8.51
N VAL A 135 9.93 -10.25 -8.70
CA VAL A 135 9.29 -9.91 -9.97
C VAL A 135 10.08 -8.80 -10.64
N MET A 136 10.44 -9.05 -11.90
CA MET A 136 11.09 -8.10 -12.78
C MET A 136 10.08 -7.55 -13.78
N ILE A 137 9.77 -6.26 -13.66
CA ILE A 137 8.86 -5.54 -14.56
C ILE A 137 9.70 -4.67 -15.49
N THR A 138 9.40 -4.73 -16.78
CA THR A 138 9.99 -3.86 -17.81
C THR A 138 8.87 -3.10 -18.51
N MET A 139 9.00 -1.78 -18.64
CA MET A 139 7.98 -0.93 -19.26
C MET A 139 8.25 -0.75 -20.76
N LYS A 140 7.20 -0.56 -21.56
CA LYS A 140 7.32 -0.26 -22.98
C LYS A 140 7.87 1.15 -23.18
N GLY A 141 8.83 1.32 -24.09
CA GLY A 141 9.48 2.62 -24.33
C GLY A 141 10.48 3.06 -23.24
N SER A 142 10.76 2.22 -22.24
CA SER A 142 11.78 2.47 -21.23
C SER A 142 12.75 1.30 -21.11
N SER A 143 14.04 1.58 -21.00
CA SER A 143 15.06 0.57 -20.67
C SER A 143 15.08 0.21 -19.19
N ARG A 144 14.28 0.90 -18.36
CA ARG A 144 14.28 0.75 -16.91
C ARG A 144 13.59 -0.53 -16.48
N LYS A 145 14.27 -1.26 -15.61
CA LYS A 145 13.79 -2.49 -14.98
C LYS A 145 13.50 -2.24 -13.51
N PHE A 146 12.38 -2.80 -13.06
CA PHE A 146 11.95 -2.77 -11.67
C PHE A 146 12.05 -4.17 -11.15
N VAL A 147 12.91 -4.37 -10.14
CA VAL A 147 13.04 -5.65 -9.46
C VAL A 147 12.52 -5.42 -8.06
N VAL A 148 11.37 -6.01 -7.79
CA VAL A 148 10.63 -5.87 -6.54
C VAL A 148 10.24 -7.25 -6.03
N THR A 149 9.78 -7.28 -4.79
CA THR A 149 9.15 -8.46 -4.20
C THR A 149 7.75 -8.68 -4.84
N PRO A 150 7.22 -9.93 -4.84
CA PRO A 150 5.99 -10.27 -5.57
C PRO A 150 4.76 -9.49 -5.11
N GLU A 151 4.67 -9.16 -3.83
CA GLU A 151 3.53 -8.46 -3.23
C GLU A 151 3.62 -6.94 -3.38
N HIS A 152 4.67 -6.41 -4.02
CA HIS A 152 4.87 -4.97 -4.13
C HIS A 152 3.76 -4.30 -4.96
N PRO A 153 2.97 -3.39 -4.36
CA PRO A 153 1.85 -2.78 -5.04
C PRO A 153 2.30 -1.66 -5.98
N PHE A 154 1.69 -1.62 -7.17
CA PHE A 154 1.79 -0.53 -8.13
C PHE A 154 0.40 0.02 -8.44
N LEU A 155 0.32 1.33 -8.62
CA LEU A 155 -0.93 1.98 -9.04
C LEU A 155 -1.14 1.77 -10.54
N THR A 156 -2.29 1.20 -10.91
CA THR A 156 -2.73 1.02 -12.30
C THR A 156 -3.98 1.86 -12.58
N GLU A 157 -4.42 1.94 -13.84
CA GLU A 157 -5.68 2.61 -14.22
C GLU A 157 -6.91 2.05 -13.46
N THR A 158 -6.86 0.77 -13.07
CA THR A 158 -7.94 0.08 -12.34
C THR A 158 -7.73 0.05 -10.81
N GLY A 159 -6.73 0.76 -10.29
CA GLY A 159 -6.35 0.76 -8.87
C GLY A 159 -5.06 0.00 -8.57
N TRP A 160 -4.82 -0.28 -7.29
CA TRP A 160 -3.59 -0.93 -6.82
C TRP A 160 -3.55 -2.42 -7.18
N LYS A 161 -2.48 -2.86 -7.85
CA LYS A 161 -2.22 -4.27 -8.16
C LYS A 161 -0.85 -4.69 -7.67
N LYS A 162 -0.72 -5.93 -7.21
CA LYS A 162 0.57 -6.52 -6.78
C LYS A 162 1.45 -6.81 -7.99
N ALA A 163 2.77 -6.78 -7.81
CA ALA A 163 3.73 -7.03 -8.87
C ALA A 163 3.54 -8.39 -9.55
N ILE A 164 3.19 -9.45 -8.79
CA ILE A 164 2.94 -10.81 -9.30
C ILE A 164 1.67 -10.91 -10.16
N ASP A 165 0.69 -10.04 -9.91
CA ASP A 165 -0.61 -10.06 -10.59
C ASP A 165 -0.61 -9.23 -11.88
N LEU A 166 0.40 -8.37 -12.07
CA LEU A 166 0.51 -7.52 -13.26
C LEU A 166 0.65 -8.34 -14.55
N LYS A 167 -0.11 -7.95 -15.56
CA LYS A 167 -0.07 -8.51 -16.92
C LYS A 167 0.38 -7.46 -17.94
N THR A 168 0.76 -7.89 -19.14
CA THR A 168 1.29 -6.98 -20.18
C THR A 168 0.27 -5.97 -20.71
N PHE A 169 -1.03 -6.24 -20.54
CA PHE A 169 -2.10 -5.30 -20.88
C PHE A 169 -2.36 -4.26 -19.79
N ASP A 170 -1.88 -4.47 -18.55
CA ASP A 170 -2.00 -3.47 -17.49
C ASP A 170 -1.13 -2.25 -17.81
N LYS A 171 -1.62 -1.06 -17.43
CA LYS A 171 -0.87 0.18 -17.49
C LYS A 171 -0.61 0.70 -16.09
N ILE A 172 0.67 0.94 -15.77
CA ILE A 172 1.10 1.46 -14.47
C ILE A 172 1.19 2.99 -14.55
N MET A 173 0.71 3.67 -13.53
CA MET A 173 0.78 5.12 -13.42
C MET A 173 2.23 5.56 -13.17
N ILE A 174 2.76 6.37 -14.09
CA ILE A 174 4.08 6.99 -13.98
C ILE A 174 3.93 8.51 -13.89
N MET A 175 4.76 9.14 -13.07
CA MET A 175 4.85 10.59 -12.96
C MET A 175 5.06 11.19 -14.35
N ALA A 176 4.27 12.23 -14.64
CA ALA A 176 4.26 12.92 -15.89
C ALA A 176 5.07 14.22 -15.83
N THR A 177 5.51 14.68 -16.98
CA THR A 177 5.99 16.03 -17.24
C THR A 177 5.30 16.54 -18.50
N ARG A 178 5.35 17.84 -18.74
CA ARG A 178 4.77 18.45 -19.94
C ARG A 178 5.81 18.53 -21.03
N CYS A 179 5.44 18.14 -22.25
CA CYS A 179 6.29 18.32 -23.42
C CYS A 179 6.69 19.79 -23.57
N LYS A 180 7.99 20.09 -23.71
CA LYS A 180 8.47 21.48 -23.78
C LYS A 180 7.77 22.32 -24.86
N ARG A 181 7.47 21.68 -26.01
CA ARG A 181 6.79 22.29 -27.16
C ARG A 181 5.26 22.32 -27.00
N CYS A 182 4.59 21.16 -27.08
CA CYS A 182 3.13 21.10 -27.19
C CYS A 182 2.39 20.97 -25.84
N LYS A 183 3.11 20.99 -24.71
CA LYS A 183 2.59 20.91 -23.34
C LYS A 183 1.77 19.65 -22.99
N ARG A 184 1.62 18.69 -23.92
CA ARG A 184 1.02 17.38 -23.67
C ARG A 184 1.79 16.61 -22.59
N LEU A 185 1.06 15.91 -21.72
CA LEU A 185 1.65 15.06 -20.69
C LEU A 185 2.42 13.88 -21.29
N THR A 186 3.62 13.67 -20.77
CA THR A 186 4.55 12.62 -21.16
C THR A 186 5.19 12.02 -19.91
N PRO A 187 5.63 10.75 -19.93
CA PRO A 187 6.45 10.21 -18.85
C PRO A 187 7.59 11.16 -18.46
N TYR A 188 7.87 11.32 -17.16
CA TYR A 188 8.78 12.36 -16.66
C TYR A 188 10.18 12.39 -17.29
N TYR A 189 10.65 11.26 -17.82
CA TYR A 189 11.96 11.13 -18.46
C TYR A 189 11.96 11.55 -19.94
N LEU A 190 10.81 11.88 -20.53
CA LEU A 190 10.68 12.35 -21.90
C LEU A 190 10.49 13.87 -21.91
N LYS A 191 11.43 14.57 -22.53
CA LYS A 191 11.37 16.03 -22.74
C LYS A 191 10.32 16.43 -23.80
N TYR A 192 10.07 15.54 -24.76
CA TYR A 192 9.11 15.73 -25.86
C TYR A 192 8.22 14.51 -26.02
N CYS A 193 6.97 14.72 -26.46
CA CYS A 193 6.00 13.63 -26.68
C CYS A 193 6.28 12.79 -27.93
N SER A 194 7.04 13.34 -28.89
CA SER A 194 7.36 12.68 -30.14
C SER A 194 8.67 13.21 -30.72
N ARG A 195 9.27 12.42 -31.64
CA ARG A 195 10.41 12.89 -32.46
C ARG A 195 10.04 14.15 -33.24
N SER A 196 8.81 14.25 -33.75
CA SER A 196 8.33 15.43 -34.45
C SER A 196 8.39 16.69 -33.57
N CYS A 197 7.91 16.62 -32.33
CA CYS A 197 7.99 17.76 -31.40
C CYS A 197 9.44 18.14 -31.08
N ASN A 198 10.34 17.17 -30.92
CA ASN A 198 11.76 17.44 -30.71
C ASN A 198 12.39 18.12 -31.94
N SER A 199 12.18 17.56 -33.13
CA SER A 199 12.71 18.10 -34.38
C SER A 199 12.25 19.54 -34.60
N LYS A 200 10.94 19.81 -34.49
CA LYS A 200 10.43 21.16 -34.67
C LYS A 200 10.97 22.15 -33.62
N ASP A 201 11.15 21.72 -32.36
CA ASP A 201 11.68 22.58 -31.29
C ASP A 201 13.17 22.89 -31.47
N ILE A 202 13.94 21.94 -32.02
CA ILE A 202 15.32 22.16 -32.45
C ILE A 202 15.34 23.13 -33.64
N THR A 203 14.47 22.94 -34.63
CA THR A 203 14.34 23.83 -35.78
C THR A 203 14.07 25.26 -35.32
N ASP A 204 13.06 25.49 -34.48
CA ASP A 204 12.74 26.84 -34.00
C ASP A 204 13.91 27.49 -33.25
N ARG A 205 14.66 26.71 -32.45
CA ARG A 205 15.88 27.21 -31.77
C ARG A 205 17.02 27.51 -32.75
N GLN A 206 17.27 26.64 -33.73
CA GLN A 206 18.26 26.88 -34.78
C GLN A 206 17.94 28.16 -35.58
N TRP A 207 16.67 28.39 -35.90
CA TRP A 207 16.24 29.59 -36.62
C TRP A 207 16.11 30.84 -35.72
N SER A 208 16.17 30.70 -34.39
CA SER A 208 16.22 31.85 -33.47
C SER A 208 17.59 32.54 -33.45
N ASP A 209 18.67 31.76 -33.61
CA ASP A 209 20.05 32.26 -33.64
C ASP A 209 20.31 33.12 -34.91
N PRO A 210 20.64 34.41 -34.77
CA PRO A 210 20.93 35.30 -35.90
C PRO A 210 22.12 34.84 -36.77
N GLU A 211 23.15 34.24 -36.16
CA GLU A 211 24.36 33.82 -36.88
C GLU A 211 24.10 32.54 -37.68
N HIS A 212 23.37 31.59 -37.13
CA HIS A 212 22.89 30.42 -37.86
C HIS A 212 22.00 30.82 -39.05
N ARG A 213 21.12 31.82 -38.87
CA ARG A 213 20.29 32.38 -39.96
C ARG A 213 21.12 32.98 -41.08
N LYS A 214 22.14 33.79 -40.78
CA LYS A 214 23.06 34.35 -41.79
C LYS A 214 23.79 33.23 -42.54
N LEU A 215 24.32 32.24 -41.83
CA LEU A 215 25.04 31.11 -42.44
C LEU A 215 24.15 30.31 -43.38
N MET A 216 22.92 29.97 -42.96
CA MET A 216 21.96 29.26 -43.80
C MET A 216 21.50 30.10 -44.98
N SER A 217 21.26 31.41 -44.79
CA SER A 217 20.96 32.34 -45.89
C SER A 217 22.08 32.40 -46.92
N SER A 218 23.35 32.42 -46.48
CA SER A 218 24.51 32.40 -47.36
C SER A 218 24.58 31.10 -48.18
N LYS A 219 24.41 29.94 -47.54
CA LYS A 219 24.39 28.63 -48.23
C LYS A 219 23.24 28.51 -49.22
N ILE A 220 22.04 28.95 -48.85
CA ILE A 220 20.86 28.96 -49.73
C ILE A 220 21.09 29.90 -50.91
N SER A 221 21.68 31.08 -50.67
CA SER A 221 22.04 32.04 -51.72
C SER A 221 23.03 31.42 -52.72
N GLN A 222 24.12 30.80 -52.23
CA GLN A 222 25.10 30.11 -53.07
C GLN A 222 24.47 28.97 -53.90
N GLN A 223 23.59 28.17 -53.29
CA GLN A 223 22.85 27.12 -53.99
C GLN A 223 21.89 27.69 -55.05
N MET A 224 21.18 28.77 -54.73
CA MET A 224 20.27 29.43 -55.64
C MET A 224 21.02 30.05 -56.83
N HIS A 225 22.17 30.71 -56.60
CA HIS A 225 23.04 31.18 -57.69
C HIS A 225 23.53 30.04 -58.58
N ARG A 226 23.84 28.88 -58.00
CA ARG A 226 24.20 27.67 -58.75
C ARG A 226 23.03 27.16 -59.60
N GLN A 227 21.80 27.19 -59.09
CA GLN A 227 20.60 26.81 -59.84
C GLN A 227 20.28 27.78 -60.99
N TYR A 228 20.48 29.09 -60.80
CA TYR A 228 20.37 30.07 -61.87
C TYR A 228 21.42 29.83 -62.96
N LYS A 229 22.67 29.56 -62.57
CA LYS A 229 23.75 29.27 -63.52
C LYS A 229 23.53 27.98 -64.32
N LEU A 230 22.83 26.99 -63.74
CA LEU A 230 22.47 25.73 -64.38
C LEU A 230 21.15 25.80 -65.18
N GLY A 231 20.46 26.95 -65.21
CA GLY A 231 19.20 27.12 -65.94
C GLY A 231 18.00 26.36 -65.36
N ILE A 232 18.15 25.71 -64.20
CA ILE A 232 17.08 24.94 -63.52
C ILE A 232 15.99 25.87 -62.97
N ARG A 233 16.31 27.15 -62.76
CA ARG A 233 15.44 28.14 -62.14
C ARG A 233 15.50 29.43 -62.96
N ASP A 234 14.37 30.04 -63.31
CA ASP A 234 14.30 31.29 -64.08
C ASP A 234 14.12 32.52 -63.14
N PRO A 235 15.12 33.44 -63.08
CA PRO A 235 15.05 34.67 -62.28
C PRO A 235 13.88 35.58 -62.65
N GLN A 236 13.48 35.64 -63.93
CA GLN A 236 12.51 36.64 -64.41
C GLN A 236 11.09 36.35 -63.91
N THR A 237 10.70 35.08 -63.85
CA THR A 237 9.42 34.65 -63.25
C THR A 237 9.32 34.93 -61.74
N ILE A 238 10.41 34.81 -60.99
CA ILE A 238 10.41 35.00 -59.53
C ILE A 238 10.29 36.49 -59.19
N THR A 239 11.00 37.36 -59.91
CA THR A 239 10.94 38.82 -59.73
C THR A 239 9.54 39.37 -60.02
N LYS A 240 8.83 38.83 -61.02
CA LYS A 240 7.43 39.17 -61.29
C LYS A 240 6.50 38.82 -60.12
N GLY A 241 6.69 37.66 -59.49
CA GLY A 241 5.91 37.24 -58.31
C GLY A 241 6.20 38.08 -57.05
N ALA A 242 7.47 38.45 -56.83
CA ALA A 242 7.86 39.30 -55.70
C ALA A 242 7.32 40.74 -55.84
N HIS A 243 7.38 41.33 -57.04
CA HIS A 243 6.80 42.66 -57.30
C HIS A 243 5.28 42.68 -57.11
N LYS A 244 4.57 41.60 -57.45
CA LYS A 244 3.12 41.49 -57.20
C LYS A 244 2.80 41.54 -55.70
N LYS A 245 3.58 40.82 -54.88
CA LYS A 245 3.38 40.74 -53.43
C LYS A 245 3.77 42.01 -52.69
N ILE A 246 4.80 42.72 -53.16
CA ILE A 246 5.18 44.05 -52.64
C ILE A 246 4.07 45.07 -52.92
N LYS A 247 3.46 45.03 -54.11
CA LYS A 247 2.29 45.88 -54.43
C LYS A 247 1.09 45.57 -53.54
N GLU A 248 0.82 44.29 -53.24
CA GLU A 248 -0.24 43.86 -52.32
C GLU A 248 0.00 44.32 -50.86
N ILE A 249 1.26 44.33 -50.40
CA ILE A 249 1.63 44.77 -49.05
C ILE A 249 1.50 46.29 -48.90
N ILE A 250 1.97 47.06 -49.91
CA ILE A 250 1.84 48.52 -49.94
C ILE A 250 0.35 48.92 -49.97
N ALA A 251 -0.50 48.16 -50.66
CA ALA A 251 -1.95 48.38 -50.69
C ALA A 251 -2.67 48.02 -49.37
N SER A 252 -1.99 47.38 -48.41
CA SER A 252 -2.59 46.90 -47.15
C SER A 252 -2.32 47.78 -45.92
N GLU A 253 -1.72 48.96 -46.11
CA GLU A 253 -1.37 49.95 -45.05
C GLU A 253 -0.68 49.39 -43.80
N LYS A 254 0.07 48.28 -43.93
CA LYS A 254 0.93 47.77 -42.84
C LYS A 254 2.33 48.36 -42.97
N SER A 255 2.72 49.18 -41.99
CA SER A 255 3.99 49.88 -41.94
C SER A 255 5.21 48.95 -41.93
N TRP A 256 6.27 49.40 -42.60
CA TRP A 256 7.55 48.69 -42.76
C TRP A 256 8.46 48.99 -41.55
N GLY A 257 8.96 47.94 -40.88
CA GLY A 257 9.55 47.99 -39.53
C GLY A 257 10.91 48.67 -39.33
N TRP A 258 11.30 49.62 -40.17
CA TRP A 258 12.57 50.38 -40.07
C TRP A 258 12.38 51.91 -39.89
N GLN A 259 11.23 52.32 -39.35
CA GLN A 259 10.98 53.72 -38.93
C GLN A 259 10.39 53.80 -37.50
N ASP A 260 10.68 52.82 -36.64
CA ASP A 260 10.19 52.79 -35.25
C ASP A 260 11.13 53.58 -34.31
N PRO A 261 10.74 54.78 -33.82
CA PRO A 261 11.59 55.62 -32.99
C PRO A 261 11.83 55.03 -31.58
N VAL A 262 10.98 54.09 -31.15
CA VAL A 262 11.03 53.48 -29.81
C VAL A 262 12.22 52.52 -29.68
N LYS A 263 12.68 51.93 -30.78
CA LYS A 263 13.85 51.03 -30.79
C LYS A 263 15.18 51.77 -30.72
N HIS A 264 15.20 53.05 -31.08
CA HIS A 264 16.41 53.89 -31.02
C HIS A 264 16.61 54.49 -29.61
N ALA A 265 15.53 54.71 -28.86
CA ALA A 265 15.57 55.35 -27.53
C ALA A 265 15.98 54.39 -26.38
N LYS A 266 15.86 53.07 -26.57
CA LYS A 266 16.20 52.07 -25.54
C LYS A 266 17.69 51.72 -25.43
N ALA A 267 18.56 52.43 -26.16
CA ALA A 267 20.01 52.17 -26.20
C ALA A 267 20.86 53.16 -25.37
N LEU A 268 20.26 54.06 -24.58
CA LEU A 268 20.97 55.20 -23.97
C LEU A 268 20.80 55.40 -22.44
N GLU A 269 20.15 54.50 -21.71
CA GLU A 269 20.01 54.62 -20.25
C GLU A 269 20.74 53.49 -19.52
N SER A 270 21.99 53.74 -19.14
CA SER A 270 22.70 52.96 -18.12
C SER A 270 23.81 53.78 -17.45
N VAL A 271 23.94 53.57 -16.13
CA VAL A 271 25.04 53.93 -15.19
C VAL A 271 24.84 55.30 -14.47
N ASP A 272 24.34 55.33 -13.23
CA ASP A 272 24.94 55.05 -11.89
C ASP A 272 25.73 56.22 -11.30
N ILE A 273 25.37 56.68 -10.09
CA ILE A 273 26.16 57.65 -9.30
C ILE A 273 26.10 57.30 -7.80
N GLU A 274 27.06 56.46 -7.46
CA GLU A 274 27.64 56.05 -6.19
C GLU A 274 28.20 57.21 -5.31
N ALA A 275 27.59 58.41 -5.36
CA ALA A 275 28.06 59.61 -4.65
C ALA A 275 27.06 60.20 -3.62
N ARG A 276 25.99 59.47 -3.28
CA ARG A 276 24.93 59.95 -2.37
C ARG A 276 24.94 59.30 -0.97
N THR A 277 25.71 58.24 -0.76
CA THR A 277 25.58 57.35 0.42
C THR A 277 26.69 57.50 1.47
N LYS A 278 27.56 58.53 1.37
CA LYS A 278 28.67 58.75 2.30
C LYS A 278 28.51 59.91 3.29
N LYS A 279 27.43 60.71 3.19
CA LYS A 279 27.25 61.91 4.04
C LYS A 279 26.30 61.73 5.24
N CYS A 280 25.53 60.64 5.30
CA CYS A 280 24.57 60.39 6.39
C CYS A 280 25.14 59.55 7.55
N SER A 281 26.26 58.85 7.35
CA SER A 281 26.83 57.91 8.33
C SER A 281 27.60 58.57 9.48
N GLN A 282 27.95 59.85 9.38
CA GLN A 282 28.88 60.51 10.31
C GLN A 282 28.18 61.30 11.42
N ILE A 283 26.87 61.55 11.29
CA ILE A 283 26.07 62.32 12.26
C ILE A 283 25.50 61.42 13.38
N MET A 284 25.43 60.11 13.20
CA MET A 284 24.82 59.17 14.16
C MET A 284 25.78 58.63 15.25
N LYS A 285 27.05 59.04 15.29
CA LYS A 285 28.06 58.42 16.17
C LYS A 285 28.29 59.12 17.52
N GLU A 286 27.79 60.33 17.76
CA GLU A 286 28.33 61.14 18.86
C GLU A 286 27.52 61.20 20.16
N ASN A 287 26.33 60.59 20.28
CA ASN A 287 25.62 60.52 21.58
C ASN A 287 24.65 59.34 21.68
N ASN A 288 25.16 58.10 21.66
CA ASN A 288 24.33 56.91 21.80
C ASN A 288 24.26 56.44 23.28
N PRO A 289 23.13 56.57 23.98
CA PRO A 289 23.02 56.31 25.43
C PRO A 289 23.04 54.82 25.82
N SER A 290 23.23 53.90 24.85
CA SER A 290 23.10 52.45 25.04
C SER A 290 24.23 51.78 25.83
N HIS A 291 25.22 52.53 26.33
CA HIS A 291 26.40 52.00 27.01
C HIS A 291 26.33 52.01 28.55
N LEU A 292 25.17 52.29 29.16
CA LEU A 292 25.02 52.19 30.62
C LEU A 292 24.76 50.74 31.08
N PRO A 293 25.51 50.22 32.09
CA PRO A 293 25.36 48.85 32.58
C PRO A 293 23.97 48.60 33.19
N GLY A 294 23.35 47.47 32.85
CA GLY A 294 22.02 47.07 33.35
C GLY A 294 20.82 47.64 32.59
N MET A 295 21.03 48.55 31.63
CA MET A 295 19.95 49.12 30.83
C MET A 295 19.41 48.12 29.77
N GLY A 296 20.27 47.23 29.25
CA GLY A 296 19.90 46.22 28.25
C GLY A 296 18.90 45.16 28.75
N GLU A 297 18.96 44.77 30.02
CA GLU A 297 18.01 43.79 30.60
C GLU A 297 16.63 44.40 30.83
N ARG A 298 16.56 45.67 31.27
CA ARG A 298 15.29 46.40 31.46
C ARG A 298 14.63 46.76 30.12
N ILE A 299 15.43 47.11 29.11
CA ILE A 299 14.94 47.36 27.74
C ILE A 299 14.45 46.06 27.10
N SER A 300 15.17 44.94 27.25
CA SER A 300 14.79 43.64 26.70
C SER A 300 13.45 43.12 27.26
N LYS A 301 13.24 43.25 28.57
CA LYS A 301 11.98 42.82 29.23
C LYS A 301 10.78 43.67 28.78
N ARG A 302 10.95 45.00 28.76
CA ARG A 302 9.91 45.96 28.37
C ARG A 302 9.59 45.89 26.87
N MET A 303 10.59 45.64 26.02
CA MET A 303 10.42 45.53 24.57
C MET A 303 9.70 44.24 24.18
N LYS A 304 9.91 43.12 24.89
CA LYS A 304 9.18 41.86 24.64
C LYS A 304 7.69 41.96 24.96
N GLU A 305 7.30 42.66 26.02
CA GLU A 305 5.90 42.91 26.36
C GLU A 305 5.25 43.89 25.36
N TYR A 306 5.95 44.99 25.04
CA TYR A 306 5.49 46.00 24.10
C TYR A 306 5.30 45.49 22.66
N CYS A 307 6.20 44.64 22.16
CA CYS A 307 6.07 44.07 20.81
C CYS A 307 5.00 42.97 20.71
N LYS A 308 4.49 42.49 21.85
CA LYS A 308 3.38 41.54 21.91
C LYS A 308 2.03 42.25 21.73
N GLU A 309 1.93 43.49 22.19
CA GLU A 309 0.75 44.36 22.07
C GLU A 309 0.79 45.22 20.79
N HIS A 310 1.99 45.49 20.25
CA HIS A 310 2.23 46.28 19.03
C HIS A 310 3.20 45.57 18.06
N PRO A 311 2.72 44.57 17.27
CA PRO A 311 3.56 43.79 16.34
C PRO A 311 4.29 44.64 15.30
N GLU A 312 3.71 45.77 14.90
CA GLU A 312 4.22 46.75 13.94
C GLU A 312 5.45 47.54 14.42
N LYS A 313 5.81 47.43 15.70
CA LYS A 313 6.99 48.08 16.27
C LYS A 313 8.08 47.09 16.68
N HIS A 314 7.90 45.80 16.34
CA HIS A 314 8.89 44.78 16.62
C HIS A 314 10.21 45.08 15.88
N PRO A 315 11.39 44.92 16.51
CA PRO A 315 12.68 45.19 15.88
C PRO A 315 12.86 44.48 14.55
N ASN A 316 12.42 43.21 14.41
CA ASN A 316 12.43 42.52 13.11
C ASN A 316 11.50 43.17 12.07
N PHE A 317 10.33 43.67 12.46
CA PHE A 317 9.41 44.39 11.55
C PHE A 317 10.02 45.72 11.10
N ILE A 318 10.67 46.46 12.01
CA ILE A 318 11.37 47.72 11.71
C ILE A 318 12.66 47.46 10.90
N LEU A 319 13.40 46.38 11.17
CA LEU A 319 14.57 45.96 10.40
C LEU A 319 14.20 45.50 8.98
N ALA A 320 13.05 44.83 8.83
CA ALA A 320 12.46 44.52 7.53
C ALA A 320 12.04 45.77 6.76
N GLN A 321 11.45 46.79 7.44
CA GLN A 321 11.19 48.10 6.82
C GLN A 321 12.49 48.87 6.46
N LYS A 322 13.60 48.62 7.16
CA LYS A 322 14.91 49.23 6.88
C LYS A 322 15.78 48.44 5.89
N GLY A 323 15.28 47.32 5.35
CA GLY A 323 15.93 46.58 4.26
C GLY A 323 17.23 45.84 4.62
N HIS A 324 17.53 45.64 5.91
CA HIS A 324 18.70 44.86 6.31
C HIS A 324 18.41 43.36 6.17
N ARG A 325 18.90 42.78 5.07
CA ARG A 325 18.84 41.33 4.78
C ARG A 325 20.20 40.69 5.01
N THR A 326 20.23 39.47 5.52
CA THR A 326 21.47 38.66 5.50
C THR A 326 21.81 38.28 4.05
N LYS A 327 23.07 37.89 3.79
CA LYS A 327 23.50 37.50 2.43
C LYS A 327 22.66 36.34 1.89
N ILE A 328 22.37 35.35 2.74
CA ILE A 328 21.56 34.18 2.39
C ILE A 328 20.09 34.54 2.07
N GLU A 329 19.47 35.41 2.87
CA GLU A 329 18.11 35.89 2.63
C GLU A 329 18.01 36.68 1.33
N LYS A 330 19.05 37.46 0.99
CA LYS A 330 19.11 38.21 -0.26
C LYS A 330 19.18 37.26 -1.47
N SER A 331 20.04 36.25 -1.42
CA SER A 331 20.17 35.26 -2.49
C SER A 331 18.88 34.47 -2.72
N ILE A 332 18.18 34.07 -1.66
CA ILE A 332 16.86 33.41 -1.79
C ILE A 332 15.79 34.38 -2.31
N GLY A 333 15.82 35.66 -1.88
CA GLY A 333 14.94 36.70 -2.42
C GLY A 333 15.07 36.84 -3.94
N GLU A 334 16.31 36.90 -4.47
CA GLU A 334 16.58 36.96 -5.91
C GLU A 334 16.01 35.73 -6.66
N VAL A 335 16.13 34.54 -6.07
CA VAL A 335 15.54 33.31 -6.64
C VAL A 335 14.00 33.38 -6.68
N LEU A 336 13.37 33.92 -5.65
CA LEU A 336 11.90 34.06 -5.58
C LEU A 336 11.38 35.09 -6.59
N GLU A 337 12.10 36.19 -6.77
CA GLU A 337 11.83 37.22 -7.78
C GLU A 337 11.97 36.65 -9.20
N ASP A 338 13.05 35.91 -9.48
CA ASP A 338 13.25 35.22 -10.76
C ASP A 338 12.12 34.22 -11.10
N LEU A 339 11.60 33.52 -10.08
CA LEU A 339 10.47 32.60 -10.23
C LEU A 339 9.13 33.33 -10.37
N SER A 340 9.12 34.67 -10.29
CA SER A 340 7.93 35.53 -10.35
C SER A 340 6.88 35.15 -9.29
N LEU A 341 7.34 34.79 -8.08
CA LEU A 341 6.48 34.43 -6.97
C LEU A 341 6.17 35.66 -6.12
N ASN A 342 4.93 35.76 -5.63
CA ASN A 342 4.48 36.82 -4.72
C ASN A 342 5.01 36.56 -3.30
N ALA A 343 6.32 36.68 -3.12
CA ALA A 343 7.01 36.42 -1.86
C ALA A 343 7.15 37.69 -1.03
N VAL A 344 6.82 37.60 0.26
CA VAL A 344 6.88 38.68 1.24
C VAL A 344 7.94 38.33 2.28
N PHE A 345 8.89 39.23 2.48
CA PHE A 345 9.92 39.09 3.51
C PHE A 345 9.35 39.36 4.91
N ASN A 346 9.75 38.56 5.90
CA ASN A 346 9.43 38.70 7.31
C ASN A 346 7.91 38.72 7.59
N TYR A 347 7.22 37.67 7.16
CA TYR A 347 5.76 37.60 7.23
C TYR A 347 5.28 37.12 8.60
N PRO A 348 4.38 37.86 9.28
CA PRO A 348 3.89 37.48 10.60
C PRO A 348 2.82 36.39 10.52
N VAL A 349 2.98 35.33 11.32
CA VAL A 349 2.00 34.27 11.55
C VAL A 349 1.92 33.97 13.03
N ASP A 350 0.78 34.30 13.67
CA ASP A 350 0.46 33.98 15.07
C ASP A 350 1.57 34.32 16.09
N GLY A 351 2.12 35.54 15.98
CA GLY A 351 3.18 36.05 16.85
C GLY A 351 4.58 35.50 16.56
N CYS A 352 4.74 34.70 15.49
CA CYS A 352 6.01 34.29 14.92
C CYS A 352 6.22 34.98 13.57
N PHE A 353 7.47 35.03 13.11
CA PHE A 353 7.82 35.58 11.81
C PHE A 353 8.51 34.51 10.97
N ILE A 354 8.17 34.47 9.69
CA ILE A 354 8.76 33.60 8.67
C ILE A 354 9.66 34.47 7.79
N ASP A 355 10.91 34.05 7.51
CA ASP A 355 11.85 34.85 6.74
C ASP A 355 11.31 35.23 5.36
N TRP A 356 10.80 34.28 4.59
CA TRP A 356 10.10 34.53 3.33
C TRP A 356 8.80 33.75 3.26
N ALA A 357 7.68 34.42 3.03
CA ALA A 357 6.39 33.75 2.84
C ALA A 357 5.86 33.95 1.42
N ILE A 358 5.19 32.95 0.87
CA ILE A 358 4.36 33.05 -0.34
C ILE A 358 2.92 32.89 0.15
N PRO A 359 2.22 34.00 0.50
CA PRO A 359 0.95 33.93 1.21
C PRO A 359 -0.15 33.23 0.41
N ASP A 360 -0.18 33.44 -0.91
CA ASP A 360 -1.18 32.84 -1.82
C ASP A 360 -1.16 31.30 -1.79
N LEU A 361 0.01 30.72 -1.49
CA LEU A 361 0.20 29.27 -1.41
C LEU A 361 0.39 28.78 0.03
N LYS A 362 0.40 29.68 1.02
CA LYS A 362 0.78 29.42 2.42
C LYS A 362 2.10 28.66 2.55
N ILE A 363 3.12 29.04 1.78
CA ILE A 363 4.47 28.47 1.89
C ILE A 363 5.34 29.44 2.68
N GLY A 364 6.00 28.96 3.72
CA GLY A 364 7.05 29.70 4.41
C GLY A 364 8.42 29.10 4.10
N ILE A 365 9.43 29.95 3.91
CA ILE A 365 10.82 29.59 3.64
C ILE A 365 11.65 30.24 4.74
N GLU A 366 12.35 29.42 5.52
CA GLU A 366 13.22 29.84 6.62
C GLU A 366 14.68 29.65 6.18
N CYS A 367 15.49 30.69 6.32
CA CYS A 367 16.90 30.70 5.97
C CYS A 367 17.73 30.46 7.24
N ASP A 368 17.86 29.19 7.62
CA ASP A 368 18.50 28.80 8.87
C ASP A 368 20.03 29.01 8.83
N GLY A 369 20.52 30.00 9.59
CA GLY A 369 21.96 30.22 9.84
C GLY A 369 22.55 29.22 10.83
N ALA A 370 23.79 28.78 10.64
CA ALA A 370 24.41 27.70 11.41
C ALA A 370 24.53 27.95 12.93
N TYR A 371 24.40 29.21 13.37
CA TYR A 371 24.62 29.65 14.76
C TYR A 371 23.34 29.69 15.62
N TRP A 372 22.13 29.74 15.02
CA TRP A 372 20.90 30.17 15.71
C TRP A 372 19.87 29.09 16.09
N HIS A 373 20.18 27.80 15.91
CA HIS A 373 19.26 26.67 16.20
C HIS A 373 19.83 25.68 17.23
N GLN A 374 20.14 26.15 18.43
CA GLN A 374 20.70 25.31 19.50
C GLN A 374 19.63 24.46 20.23
N ASP A 375 18.36 24.87 20.19
CA ASP A 375 17.25 24.23 20.93
C ASP A 375 16.18 23.67 19.97
N LYS A 376 16.45 22.46 19.46
CA LYS A 376 15.62 21.79 18.43
C LYS A 376 14.17 21.54 18.84
N GLU A 377 13.86 21.41 20.14
CA GLU A 377 12.49 21.17 20.59
C GLU A 377 11.61 22.41 20.47
N LYS A 378 12.16 23.60 20.76
CA LYS A 378 11.44 24.87 20.62
C LYS A 378 11.13 25.18 19.16
N ASP A 379 12.09 24.96 18.27
CA ASP A 379 11.89 25.15 16.83
C ASP A 379 10.81 24.19 16.28
N LEU A 380 10.85 22.91 16.68
CA LEU A 380 9.82 21.93 16.31
C LEU A 380 8.41 22.27 16.81
N ILE A 381 8.27 22.90 17.98
CA ILE A 381 6.98 23.34 18.52
C ILE A 381 6.50 24.58 17.74
N ARG A 382 7.39 25.52 17.43
CA ARG A 382 7.11 26.70 16.61
C ARG A 382 6.64 26.31 15.22
N ASP A 383 7.37 25.42 14.56
CA ASP A 383 7.04 24.96 13.21
C ASP A 383 5.68 24.25 13.21
N ARG A 384 5.43 23.36 14.17
CA ARG A 384 4.12 22.69 14.32
C ARG A 384 2.98 23.68 14.55
N ARG A 385 3.22 24.76 15.29
CA ARG A 385 2.22 25.81 15.51
C ARG A 385 1.90 26.53 14.19
N ILE A 386 2.92 26.93 13.42
CA ILE A 386 2.73 27.57 12.11
C ILE A 386 2.03 26.62 11.13
N GLU A 387 2.44 25.34 11.09
CA GLU A 387 1.82 24.30 10.26
C GLU A 387 0.35 24.06 10.62
N SER A 388 -0.05 24.22 11.88
CA SER A 388 -1.46 24.08 12.31
C SER A 388 -2.40 25.12 11.68
N PHE A 389 -1.86 26.26 11.23
CA PHE A 389 -2.60 27.29 10.47
C PHE A 389 -2.63 27.03 8.95
N GLY A 390 -2.12 25.87 8.53
CA GLY A 390 -2.09 25.41 7.14
C GLY A 390 -0.91 25.94 6.34
N TRP A 391 0.16 26.38 7.01
CA TRP A 391 1.41 26.75 6.36
C TRP A 391 2.32 25.56 6.14
N THR A 392 3.05 25.52 5.02
CA THR A 392 4.13 24.55 4.81
C THR A 392 5.47 25.25 4.93
N LEU A 393 6.29 24.84 5.90
CA LEU A 393 7.60 25.43 6.13
C LEU A 393 8.73 24.66 5.41
N LEU A 394 9.58 25.40 4.69
CA LEU A 394 10.78 24.93 4.02
C LEU A 394 12.00 25.58 4.66
N HIS A 395 12.76 24.79 5.41
CA HIS A 395 14.02 25.22 5.98
C HIS A 395 15.15 25.00 4.97
N LEU A 396 15.84 26.08 4.61
CA LEU A 396 17.03 26.07 3.76
C LEU A 396 18.24 26.42 4.62
N LYS A 397 19.16 25.46 4.77
CA LYS A 397 20.36 25.67 5.57
C LYS A 397 21.32 26.60 4.84
N GLU A 398 22.02 27.45 5.59
CA GLU A 398 23.10 28.31 5.07
C GLU A 398 24.07 27.55 4.14
N SER A 399 24.59 26.40 4.58
CA SER A 399 25.46 25.55 3.76
C SER A 399 24.82 25.01 2.48
N GLU A 400 23.49 24.83 2.41
CA GLU A 400 22.83 24.43 1.16
C GLU A 400 22.73 25.60 0.19
N ILE A 401 22.43 26.80 0.71
CA ILE A 401 22.30 28.03 -0.06
C ILE A 401 23.65 28.44 -0.67
N GLU A 402 24.73 28.39 0.13
CA GLU A 402 26.07 28.78 -0.32
C GLU A 402 26.68 27.80 -1.32
N ASN A 403 26.41 26.49 -1.15
CA ASN A 403 27.03 25.47 -2.01
C ASN A 403 26.25 25.21 -3.30
N ASP A 404 24.91 25.27 -3.28
CA ASP A 404 24.08 24.91 -4.44
C ASP A 404 22.73 25.68 -4.44
N ILE A 405 22.81 26.95 -4.85
CA ILE A 405 21.64 27.83 -4.97
C ILE A 405 20.60 27.31 -5.98
N GLU A 406 21.05 26.59 -7.02
CA GLU A 406 20.16 26.04 -8.04
C GLU A 406 19.34 24.87 -7.48
N LEU A 407 19.95 24.02 -6.64
CA LEU A 407 19.20 23.02 -5.89
C LEU A 407 18.13 23.66 -5.01
N CYS A 408 18.43 24.78 -4.34
CA CYS A 408 17.45 25.54 -3.55
C CYS A 408 16.30 26.08 -4.41
N ARG A 409 16.61 26.65 -5.59
CA ARG A 409 15.61 27.07 -6.60
C ARG A 409 14.72 25.89 -7.00
N GLU A 410 15.30 24.73 -7.29
CA GLU A 410 14.54 23.53 -7.64
C GLU A 410 13.65 23.03 -6.48
N LYS A 411 14.12 23.07 -5.23
CA LYS A 411 13.32 22.71 -4.04
C LYS A 411 12.09 23.62 -3.92
N ILE A 412 12.28 24.94 -4.02
CA ILE A 412 11.20 25.92 -3.98
C ILE A 412 10.19 25.65 -5.11
N ASN A 413 10.67 25.48 -6.34
CA ASN A 413 9.81 25.20 -7.49
C ASN A 413 9.03 23.89 -7.31
N ARG A 414 9.64 22.84 -6.77
CA ARG A 414 8.94 21.57 -6.47
C ARG A 414 7.84 21.76 -5.44
N LEU A 415 8.08 22.57 -4.40
CA LEU A 415 7.11 22.85 -3.35
C LEU A 415 5.95 23.72 -3.85
N VAL A 416 6.23 24.72 -4.69
CA VAL A 416 5.21 25.52 -5.36
C VAL A 416 4.33 24.65 -6.26
N ASN A 417 4.93 23.80 -7.10
CA ASN A 417 4.19 22.87 -7.95
C ASN A 417 3.31 21.89 -7.14
N ASN A 418 3.75 21.54 -5.92
CA ASN A 418 2.96 20.73 -5.01
C ASN A 418 1.69 21.46 -4.54
N HIS A 419 1.82 22.72 -4.12
CA HIS A 419 0.67 23.52 -3.66
C HIS A 419 -0.27 23.91 -4.80
N LEU A 420 0.24 24.01 -6.03
CA LEU A 420 -0.56 24.21 -7.25
C LEU A 420 -1.20 22.92 -7.79
N GLY A 421 -0.86 21.73 -7.24
CA GLY A 421 -1.40 20.46 -7.73
C GLY A 421 -0.88 20.02 -9.10
N ASN A 422 0.30 20.49 -9.50
CA ASN A 422 0.86 20.28 -10.85
C ASN A 422 1.52 18.90 -11.07
N TYR A 423 1.57 18.04 -10.05
CA TYR A 423 2.11 16.69 -10.17
C TYR A 423 1.07 15.73 -10.71
N GLU A 424 1.18 15.43 -12.01
CA GLU A 424 0.25 14.57 -12.73
C GLU A 424 0.89 13.21 -13.06
N PHE A 425 0.04 12.24 -13.41
CA PHE A 425 0.44 10.87 -13.76
C PHE A 425 -0.14 10.47 -15.12
N VAL A 426 0.63 9.70 -15.88
CA VAL A 426 0.18 9.10 -17.14
C VAL A 426 0.30 7.58 -17.08
N PRO A 427 -0.58 6.83 -17.75
CA PRO A 427 -0.49 5.38 -17.78
C PRO A 427 0.62 4.93 -18.74
N LEU A 428 1.48 4.01 -18.29
CA LEU A 428 2.56 3.43 -19.08
C LEU A 428 2.37 1.92 -19.23
N GLN A 429 2.45 1.42 -20.47
CA GLN A 429 2.23 0.01 -20.79
C GLN A 429 3.40 -0.88 -20.34
N ILE A 430 3.09 -2.06 -19.81
CA ILE A 430 4.09 -3.06 -19.43
C ILE A 430 4.57 -3.83 -20.68
N LYS A 431 5.89 -3.95 -20.84
CA LYS A 431 6.52 -4.77 -21.90
C LYS A 431 6.61 -6.24 -21.48
N SER A 432 7.03 -6.51 -20.25
CA SER A 432 7.16 -7.87 -19.73
C SER A 432 7.18 -7.92 -18.21
N VAL A 433 6.63 -9.00 -17.64
CA VAL A 433 6.70 -9.35 -16.22
C VAL A 433 7.37 -10.73 -16.12
N LYS A 434 8.47 -10.84 -15.37
CA LYS A 434 9.20 -12.10 -15.18
C LYS A 434 9.45 -12.36 -13.71
N ALA A 435 9.03 -13.51 -13.20
CA ALA A 435 9.37 -13.96 -11.85
C ALA A 435 10.68 -14.77 -11.88
N ARG A 436 11.53 -14.63 -10.86
CA ARG A 436 12.72 -15.46 -10.66
C ARG A 436 13.08 -15.58 -9.18
N LEU A 437 13.78 -16.62 -8.80
CA LEU A 437 14.40 -16.74 -7.47
C LEU A 437 15.70 -15.93 -7.40
N LEU A 438 15.98 -15.35 -6.23
CA LEU A 438 17.27 -14.71 -5.96
C LEU A 438 18.34 -15.75 -5.67
N GLY A 439 19.46 -15.71 -6.41
CA GLY A 439 20.61 -16.58 -6.13
C GLY A 439 21.46 -16.15 -4.93
N ARG A 440 21.28 -14.93 -4.40
CA ARG A 440 21.92 -14.44 -3.17
C ARG A 440 20.98 -13.53 -2.41
N GLY A 441 21.06 -13.58 -1.08
CA GLY A 441 20.30 -12.71 -0.21
C GLY A 441 20.56 -11.23 -0.47
N ARG A 442 19.50 -10.41 -0.47
CA ARG A 442 19.60 -8.96 -0.66
C ARG A 442 18.85 -8.20 0.41
N MET A 443 19.42 -7.10 0.90
CA MET A 443 18.70 -6.17 1.78
C MET A 443 17.48 -5.59 1.06
N LEU A 444 16.36 -5.56 1.76
CA LEU A 444 15.14 -4.91 1.31
C LEU A 444 15.06 -3.49 1.85
N TYR A 445 14.51 -2.59 1.04
CA TYR A 445 14.34 -1.19 1.36
C TYR A 445 12.87 -0.80 1.20
N ASN A 446 12.33 -0.14 2.22
CA ASN A 446 11.04 0.52 2.23
C ASN A 446 11.07 1.66 3.26
N PHE A 447 10.01 2.45 3.38
CA PHE A 447 9.85 3.46 4.43
C PHE A 447 8.36 3.81 4.56
N ALA A 448 7.96 4.41 5.67
CA ALA A 448 6.60 4.89 5.92
C ALA A 448 6.48 6.37 5.53
N VAL A 449 5.29 6.78 5.07
CA VAL A 449 5.02 8.14 4.56
C VAL A 449 3.70 8.61 5.13
N GLU A 450 3.71 9.81 5.68
CA GLU A 450 2.56 10.43 6.32
C GLU A 450 1.28 10.38 5.46
N GLU A 451 0.15 10.13 6.14
CA GLU A 451 -1.21 10.03 5.61
C GLU A 451 -1.52 8.84 4.70
N ASP A 452 -0.88 8.72 3.53
CA ASP A 452 -1.31 7.79 2.48
C ASP A 452 -0.31 6.67 2.15
N GLU A 453 0.80 6.60 2.90
CA GLU A 453 1.77 5.49 2.85
C GLU A 453 2.21 5.15 1.42
N SER A 454 2.41 6.17 0.59
CA SER A 454 2.82 6.01 -0.80
C SER A 454 3.95 6.94 -1.20
N TYR A 455 4.72 6.53 -2.20
CA TYR A 455 5.81 7.34 -2.74
C TYR A 455 6.11 7.04 -4.20
N ILE A 456 6.79 7.98 -4.86
CA ILE A 456 7.23 7.80 -6.25
C ILE A 456 8.63 7.19 -6.30
N ALA A 457 8.73 5.96 -6.81
CA ALA A 457 9.97 5.23 -6.99
C ALA A 457 10.27 4.99 -8.48
N LYS A 458 11.42 5.49 -8.97
CA LYS A 458 11.80 5.46 -10.41
C LYS A 458 10.70 6.06 -11.31
N GLY A 459 9.90 6.97 -10.77
CA GLY A 459 8.74 7.59 -11.42
C GLY A 459 7.42 6.85 -11.28
N LEU A 460 7.39 5.59 -10.82
CA LEU A 460 6.14 4.86 -10.62
C LEU A 460 5.59 5.12 -9.22
N ALA A 461 4.27 5.22 -9.12
CA ALA A 461 3.59 5.24 -7.84
C ALA A 461 3.69 3.86 -7.18
N SER A 462 4.28 3.86 -5.98
CA SER A 462 4.50 2.71 -5.12
C SER A 462 3.82 2.96 -3.77
N HIS A 463 3.46 1.89 -3.08
CA HIS A 463 2.88 1.97 -1.75
C HIS A 463 3.67 1.10 -0.77
N ASN A 464 3.76 1.58 0.47
CA ASN A 464 4.60 1.05 1.54
C ASN A 464 4.01 -0.24 2.09
N CYS A 465 4.87 -1.06 2.71
CA CYS A 465 4.44 -2.13 3.61
C CYS A 465 4.00 -1.54 4.95
N ARG A 466 2.90 -2.03 5.50
CA ARG A 466 2.38 -1.57 6.80
C ARG A 466 2.88 -2.37 8.02
N CYS A 467 3.76 -3.38 7.86
CA CYS A 467 4.23 -4.28 8.94
C CYS A 467 5.70 -4.81 8.75
N MET A 468 6.51 -5.02 9.82
CA MET A 468 7.95 -5.44 9.82
C MET A 468 8.40 -6.20 11.12
N LEU A 469 9.51 -6.98 11.09
CA LEU A 469 10.30 -7.44 12.27
C LEU A 469 11.65 -6.74 12.44
N SER A 470 12.02 -6.46 13.69
CA SER A 470 13.37 -6.10 14.15
C SER A 470 13.98 -7.26 14.94
N TYR A 471 15.18 -7.74 14.62
CA TYR A 471 15.85 -8.80 15.38
C TYR A 471 16.49 -8.27 16.66
N ILE A 472 16.31 -9.00 17.77
CA ILE A 472 16.87 -8.75 19.10
C ILE A 472 18.09 -9.65 19.29
N THR A 473 19.22 -9.07 19.68
CA THR A 473 20.44 -9.81 20.00
C THR A 473 20.65 -9.94 21.52
N ALA A 474 21.35 -10.99 21.94
CA ALA A 474 21.55 -11.35 23.36
C ALA A 474 22.32 -10.29 24.16
N ASP A 475 23.09 -9.42 23.48
CA ASP A 475 23.91 -8.36 24.05
C ASP A 475 23.16 -7.03 24.28
N GLU A 476 21.91 -6.91 23.82
CA GLU A 476 21.13 -5.70 24.09
C GLU A 476 20.75 -5.60 25.59
N ARG A 477 20.77 -4.38 26.15
CA ARG A 477 20.36 -4.15 27.55
C ARG A 477 18.88 -4.50 27.77
N GLY A 478 18.56 -5.11 28.91
CA GLY A 478 17.17 -5.42 29.30
C GLY A 478 16.48 -6.47 28.42
N VAL A 479 17.24 -7.35 27.75
CA VAL A 479 16.69 -8.42 26.90
C VAL A 479 15.88 -9.44 27.70
N VAL A 480 16.38 -9.84 28.87
CA VAL A 480 15.73 -10.83 29.75
C VAL A 480 14.34 -10.34 30.16
N GLU A 481 14.24 -9.13 30.70
CA GLU A 481 12.95 -8.54 31.07
C GLU A 481 12.00 -8.29 29.87
N ARG A 482 12.54 -8.03 28.67
CA ARG A 482 11.74 -7.86 27.44
C ARG A 482 11.19 -9.19 26.94
N LEU A 483 11.97 -10.27 27.03
CA LEU A 483 11.54 -11.62 26.68
C LEU A 483 10.54 -12.15 27.72
N GLU A 484 10.75 -11.93 29.01
CA GLU A 484 9.84 -12.36 30.08
C GLU A 484 8.45 -11.67 30.00
N ARG A 485 8.40 -10.45 29.46
CA ARG A 485 7.16 -9.68 29.26
C ARG A 485 6.51 -9.92 27.88
N HIS A 486 6.94 -10.92 27.11
CA HIS A 486 6.45 -11.10 25.74
C HIS A 486 4.93 -11.37 25.71
N LYS A 487 4.21 -10.66 24.84
CA LYS A 487 2.85 -11.05 24.42
C LYS A 487 2.97 -11.99 23.23
N PRO A 488 2.55 -13.27 23.32
CA PRO A 488 2.58 -14.16 22.17
C PRO A 488 1.68 -13.64 21.06
N VAL A 489 2.16 -13.71 19.82
CA VAL A 489 1.38 -13.40 18.63
C VAL A 489 0.32 -14.49 18.46
N ASP A 490 -0.97 -14.15 18.39
CA ASP A 490 -2.06 -15.13 18.26
C ASP A 490 -1.84 -16.05 17.03
N PRO A 491 -1.57 -17.35 17.22
CA PRO A 491 -1.26 -18.29 16.13
C PRO A 491 -2.44 -18.56 15.20
N VAL A 492 -3.68 -18.31 15.65
CA VAL A 492 -4.91 -18.56 14.87
C VAL A 492 -5.00 -17.58 13.70
N LEU A 493 -4.48 -16.36 13.86
CA LEU A 493 -4.56 -15.31 12.85
C LEU A 493 -3.55 -15.47 11.70
N LEU A 494 -2.49 -16.26 11.87
CA LEU A 494 -1.46 -16.50 10.84
C LEU A 494 -1.76 -17.68 9.89
N LYS A 495 -2.60 -18.62 10.30
CA LYS A 495 -2.91 -19.84 9.52
C LYS A 495 -3.75 -19.59 8.27
N HIS A 496 -4.38 -18.42 8.11
CA HIS A 496 -5.34 -18.18 7.04
C HIS A 496 -4.74 -17.72 5.70
N TRP A 497 -3.43 -17.43 5.60
CA TRP A 497 -2.87 -16.77 4.40
C TRP A 497 -1.69 -17.46 3.68
N SER A 498 -1.24 -18.64 4.08
CA SER A 498 -0.24 -19.42 3.31
C SER A 498 -0.70 -20.86 3.07
N SER A 499 -1.12 -21.19 1.83
CA SER A 499 -0.97 -22.53 1.21
C SER A 499 -1.79 -22.83 -0.06
N LYS A 500 -2.71 -21.98 -0.55
CA LYS A 500 -3.50 -22.35 -1.74
C LYS A 500 -2.96 -21.75 -3.05
N ILE A 501 -2.38 -22.58 -3.91
CA ILE A 501 -2.13 -22.28 -5.34
C ILE A 501 -3.42 -22.64 -6.09
N TYR A 502 -4.01 -21.67 -6.80
CA TYR A 502 -5.21 -21.88 -7.61
C TYR A 502 -4.84 -22.30 -9.03
N THR A 503 -5.45 -23.36 -9.53
CA THR A 503 -5.38 -23.82 -10.92
C THR A 503 -6.19 -22.89 -11.85
N ASP A 504 -5.90 -22.86 -13.16
CA ASP A 504 -6.70 -22.10 -14.14
C ASP A 504 -8.17 -22.55 -14.17
N ALA A 505 -8.44 -23.81 -13.82
CA ALA A 505 -9.80 -24.32 -13.60
C ALA A 505 -10.43 -23.70 -12.34
N GLU A 506 -9.73 -23.66 -11.20
CA GLU A 506 -10.21 -22.97 -9.98
C GLU A 506 -10.38 -21.46 -10.19
N ILE A 507 -9.54 -20.81 -11.00
CA ILE A 507 -9.69 -19.39 -11.36
C ILE A 507 -10.91 -19.19 -12.27
N ARG A 508 -11.16 -20.08 -13.24
CA ARG A 508 -12.38 -20.03 -14.07
C ARG A 508 -13.64 -20.36 -13.27
N GLU A 509 -13.56 -21.29 -12.32
CA GLU A 509 -14.62 -21.62 -11.37
C GLU A 509 -14.92 -20.40 -10.46
N MET A 510 -13.89 -19.72 -9.97
CA MET A 510 -13.98 -18.49 -9.15
C MET A 510 -14.54 -17.29 -9.94
N VAL A 511 -14.24 -17.19 -11.23
CA VAL A 511 -14.79 -16.16 -12.12
C VAL A 511 -16.25 -16.47 -12.50
N LYS A 512 -16.61 -17.75 -12.69
CA LYS A 512 -18.01 -18.20 -12.88
C LYS A 512 -18.86 -18.04 -11.61
N THR A 513 -18.28 -18.23 -10.44
CA THR A 513 -18.98 -18.07 -9.15
C THR A 513 -19.09 -16.61 -8.70
N ARG A 514 -18.23 -15.70 -9.19
CA ARG A 514 -18.33 -14.25 -8.94
C ARG A 514 -19.61 -13.58 -9.44
N THR A 515 -20.48 -14.30 -10.16
CA THR A 515 -21.81 -13.82 -10.56
C THR A 515 -22.91 -14.10 -9.54
N LYS A 516 -22.63 -14.76 -8.40
CA LYS A 516 -23.50 -14.76 -7.21
C LYS A 516 -22.74 -14.20 -6.02
N LYS A 517 -23.25 -13.12 -5.42
CA LYS A 517 -22.72 -12.51 -4.19
C LYS A 517 -22.71 -13.56 -3.05
N PHE A 518 -21.52 -13.98 -2.59
CA PHE A 518 -21.38 -14.82 -1.40
C PHE A 518 -21.43 -13.95 -0.14
N ILE A 519 -22.14 -14.44 0.88
CA ILE A 519 -22.47 -13.72 2.11
C ILE A 519 -21.88 -14.51 3.30
N ASP A 520 -21.19 -13.83 4.21
CA ASP A 520 -20.67 -14.42 5.44
C ASP A 520 -21.76 -14.47 6.54
N LEU A 521 -21.88 -15.62 7.23
CA LEU A 521 -22.93 -15.88 8.22
C LEU A 521 -22.85 -14.87 9.37
N HIS A 522 -21.66 -14.63 9.91
CA HIS A 522 -21.51 -13.82 11.12
C HIS A 522 -21.71 -12.33 10.89
N THR A 523 -21.60 -11.88 9.64
CA THR A 523 -21.78 -10.48 9.26
C THR A 523 -23.17 -10.17 8.70
N ASN A 524 -23.94 -11.17 8.26
CA ASN A 524 -25.19 -10.95 7.52
C ASN A 524 -26.30 -11.96 7.87
N ILE A 525 -26.29 -12.54 9.07
CA ILE A 525 -27.39 -13.37 9.58
C ILE A 525 -28.64 -12.52 9.85
N THR A 526 -29.81 -12.99 9.45
CA THR A 526 -31.09 -12.36 9.81
C THR A 526 -31.60 -12.84 11.17
N ASP A 527 -32.50 -12.09 11.80
CA ASP A 527 -33.06 -12.49 13.10
C ASP A 527 -33.81 -13.83 13.03
N LYS A 528 -34.53 -14.10 11.92
CA LYS A 528 -35.19 -15.39 11.68
C LYS A 528 -34.21 -16.56 11.56
N GLU A 529 -33.05 -16.35 10.95
CA GLU A 529 -31.99 -17.37 10.84
C GLU A 529 -31.32 -17.60 12.20
N ARG A 530 -31.13 -16.54 12.99
CA ARG A 530 -30.64 -16.67 14.37
C ARG A 530 -31.61 -17.49 15.22
N GLU A 531 -32.90 -17.17 15.19
CA GLU A 531 -33.95 -17.90 15.92
C GLU A 531 -33.97 -19.38 15.52
N ALA A 532 -33.84 -19.70 14.23
CA ALA A 532 -33.79 -21.09 13.77
C ALA A 532 -32.54 -21.84 14.27
N LEU A 533 -31.38 -21.18 14.35
CA LEU A 533 -30.15 -21.78 14.91
C LEU A 533 -30.22 -21.95 16.45
N GLU A 534 -30.81 -20.99 17.15
CA GLU A 534 -31.06 -21.08 18.59
C GLU A 534 -32.06 -22.22 18.91
N ALA A 535 -33.11 -22.37 18.11
CA ALA A 535 -34.07 -23.47 18.22
C ALA A 535 -33.42 -24.84 17.93
N TRP A 536 -32.55 -24.92 16.91
CA TRP A 536 -31.80 -26.13 16.59
C TRP A 536 -30.86 -26.58 17.71
N SER A 537 -30.23 -25.65 18.40
CA SER A 537 -29.32 -25.93 19.51
C SER A 537 -30.03 -26.08 20.86
N GLY A 538 -31.34 -25.79 20.89
CA GLY A 538 -32.20 -25.92 22.06
C GLY A 538 -32.93 -27.27 22.15
N PHE A 539 -34.00 -27.31 22.96
CA PHE A 539 -34.76 -28.53 23.23
C PHE A 539 -35.64 -29.01 22.05
N ASP A 540 -35.97 -28.10 21.12
CA ASP A 540 -36.90 -28.34 20.00
C ASP A 540 -36.23 -29.00 18.77
N TYR A 541 -34.91 -29.20 18.82
CA TYR A 541 -34.10 -29.82 17.78
C TYR A 541 -34.68 -31.13 17.22
N LYS A 542 -35.22 -31.99 18.10
CA LYS A 542 -35.70 -33.34 17.74
C LYS A 542 -36.81 -33.31 16.71
N ASP A 543 -37.71 -32.33 16.79
CA ASP A 543 -38.84 -32.20 15.87
C ASP A 543 -38.39 -31.67 14.51
N VAL A 544 -37.43 -30.74 14.48
CA VAL A 544 -36.78 -30.26 13.24
C VAL A 544 -36.05 -31.39 12.53
N ARG A 545 -35.30 -32.22 13.25
CA ARG A 545 -34.67 -33.43 12.66
C ARG A 545 -35.70 -34.41 12.13
N ARG A 546 -36.75 -34.69 12.92
CA ARG A 546 -37.82 -35.60 12.52
C ARG A 546 -38.46 -35.12 11.22
N TYR A 547 -38.74 -33.82 11.09
CA TYR A 547 -39.30 -33.24 9.88
C TYR A 547 -38.35 -33.38 8.67
N LEU A 548 -37.07 -33.03 8.84
CA LEU A 548 -36.06 -33.12 7.78
C LEU A 548 -35.85 -34.57 7.28
N GLY A 549 -35.92 -35.54 8.19
CA GLY A 549 -35.73 -36.96 7.88
C GLY A 549 -36.97 -37.70 7.43
N SER A 550 -38.14 -37.04 7.44
CA SER A 550 -39.43 -37.63 7.09
C SER A 550 -39.72 -37.47 5.60
N SER A 551 -40.31 -38.51 5.00
CA SER A 551 -40.95 -38.45 3.68
C SER A 551 -42.18 -37.52 3.70
N PRO A 552 -42.71 -37.09 2.54
CA PRO A 552 -43.94 -36.30 2.47
C PRO A 552 -45.11 -36.93 3.25
N GLU A 553 -45.29 -38.25 3.16
CA GLU A 553 -46.34 -39.01 3.86
C GLU A 553 -46.11 -39.01 5.37
N GLN A 554 -44.86 -39.18 5.80
CA GLN A 554 -44.47 -39.14 7.22
C GLN A 554 -44.65 -37.74 7.82
N ARG A 555 -44.44 -36.67 7.04
CA ARG A 555 -44.70 -35.29 7.47
C ARG A 555 -46.20 -35.02 7.64
N ILE A 556 -47.04 -35.59 6.77
CA ILE A 556 -48.51 -35.52 6.93
C ILE A 556 -48.93 -36.22 8.22
N GLN A 557 -48.36 -37.40 8.51
CA GLN A 557 -48.65 -38.12 9.74
C GLN A 557 -48.15 -37.36 10.98
N PHE A 558 -46.94 -36.82 10.94
CA PHE A 558 -46.40 -36.00 12.02
C PHE A 558 -47.27 -34.77 12.32
N ARG A 559 -47.78 -34.10 11.29
CA ARG A 559 -48.74 -33.00 11.44
C ARG A 559 -50.03 -33.45 12.14
N LYS A 560 -50.58 -34.61 11.75
CA LYS A 560 -51.79 -35.17 12.37
C LYS A 560 -51.56 -35.48 13.84
N GLU A 561 -50.45 -36.14 14.18
CA GLU A 561 -50.08 -36.46 15.57
C GLU A 561 -49.99 -35.21 16.46
N LEU A 562 -49.38 -34.13 15.96
CA LEU A 562 -49.26 -32.88 16.72
C LEU A 562 -50.63 -32.20 16.91
N ILE A 563 -51.47 -32.17 15.87
CA ILE A 563 -52.81 -31.58 15.95
C ILE A 563 -53.71 -32.40 16.88
N GLU A 564 -53.60 -33.72 16.87
CA GLU A 564 -54.37 -34.60 17.75
C GLU A 564 -53.97 -34.40 19.23
N LYS A 565 -52.67 -34.23 19.51
CA LYS A 565 -52.16 -34.02 20.87
C LYS A 565 -52.43 -32.62 21.43
N ALA A 566 -52.38 -31.58 20.60
CA ALA A 566 -52.33 -30.20 21.07
C ALA A 566 -53.25 -29.22 20.31
N GLY A 567 -54.13 -29.72 19.44
CA GLY A 567 -55.10 -28.92 18.68
C GLY A 567 -54.44 -27.86 17.82
N GLU A 568 -54.88 -26.61 17.98
CA GLU A 568 -54.36 -25.44 17.25
C GLU A 568 -52.88 -25.18 17.56
N ARG A 569 -52.45 -25.34 18.82
CA ARG A 569 -51.03 -25.21 19.21
C ARG A 569 -50.14 -26.25 18.51
N GLY A 570 -50.66 -27.45 18.30
CA GLY A 570 -49.96 -28.50 17.55
C GLY A 570 -49.78 -28.17 16.07
N ARG A 571 -50.78 -27.52 15.47
CA ARG A 571 -50.68 -27.00 14.10
C ARG A 571 -49.62 -25.90 13.99
N ASP A 572 -49.58 -24.99 14.95
CA ASP A 572 -48.61 -23.89 14.99
C ASP A 572 -47.19 -24.40 15.20
N LEU A 573 -47.01 -25.38 16.10
CA LEU A 573 -45.73 -26.06 16.30
C LEU A 573 -45.24 -26.71 15.00
N PHE A 574 -46.10 -27.44 14.28
CA PHE A 574 -45.73 -28.04 13.00
C PHE A 574 -45.32 -26.98 11.96
N ASN A 575 -46.06 -25.87 11.88
CA ASN A 575 -45.75 -24.77 10.95
C ASN A 575 -44.41 -24.10 11.29
N ARG A 576 -44.12 -23.93 12.59
CA ARG A 576 -42.84 -23.42 13.08
C ARG A 576 -41.70 -24.35 12.72
N VAL A 577 -41.81 -25.64 13.04
CA VAL A 577 -40.81 -26.68 12.73
C VAL A 577 -40.55 -26.77 11.23
N LYS A 578 -41.59 -26.72 10.41
CA LYS A 578 -41.47 -26.67 8.94
C LYS A 578 -40.64 -25.46 8.49
N ARG A 579 -40.98 -24.27 9.00
CA ARG A 579 -40.29 -23.01 8.67
C ARG A 579 -38.82 -23.05 9.07
N GLU A 580 -38.52 -23.49 10.30
CA GLU A 580 -37.15 -23.62 10.79
C GLU A 580 -36.33 -24.62 9.96
N SER A 581 -36.95 -25.74 9.56
CA SER A 581 -36.32 -26.75 8.69
C SER A 581 -35.97 -26.18 7.31
N GLU A 582 -36.87 -25.39 6.73
CA GLU A 582 -36.65 -24.71 5.45
C GLU A 582 -35.52 -23.68 5.55
N ILE A 583 -35.57 -22.82 6.59
CA ILE A 583 -34.53 -21.81 6.85
C ILE A 583 -33.15 -22.47 7.00
N ILE A 584 -33.01 -23.49 7.86
CA ILE A 584 -31.72 -24.15 8.08
C ILE A 584 -31.20 -24.79 6.80
N THR A 585 -32.08 -25.37 5.98
CA THR A 585 -31.69 -25.97 4.70
C THR A 585 -31.20 -24.92 3.70
N GLU A 586 -31.88 -23.77 3.62
CA GLU A 586 -31.50 -22.63 2.78
C GLU A 586 -30.19 -21.98 3.24
N MET A 587 -29.92 -21.95 4.55
CA MET A 587 -28.68 -21.39 5.10
C MET A 587 -27.42 -22.10 4.55
N PHE A 588 -27.47 -23.40 4.27
CA PHE A 588 -26.36 -24.12 3.63
C PHE A 588 -26.10 -23.71 2.18
N GLU A 589 -27.09 -23.13 1.51
CA GLU A 589 -26.96 -22.61 0.14
C GLU A 589 -26.61 -21.11 0.14
N LYS A 590 -26.97 -20.39 1.21
CA LYS A 590 -26.77 -18.94 1.38
C LYS A 590 -25.39 -18.59 1.95
N TYR A 591 -24.91 -19.37 2.92
CA TYR A 591 -23.70 -19.06 3.68
C TYR A 591 -22.58 -20.06 3.42
N ILE A 592 -21.36 -19.54 3.36
CA ILE A 592 -20.14 -20.36 3.43
C ILE A 592 -19.61 -20.18 4.85
N GLY A 593 -19.59 -21.23 5.67
CA GLY A 593 -19.01 -21.07 7.00
C GLY A 593 -18.94 -22.35 7.80
N GLY A 594 -17.87 -23.13 7.66
CA GLY A 594 -17.57 -24.28 8.51
C GLY A 594 -16.20 -24.20 9.16
N GLN A 595 -15.70 -25.32 9.69
CA GLN A 595 -14.31 -25.45 10.11
C GLN A 595 -13.64 -26.65 9.43
N PRO A 596 -13.58 -26.67 8.07
CA PRO A 596 -13.09 -27.81 7.31
C PRO A 596 -11.65 -28.20 7.65
N GLY A 597 -10.82 -27.24 8.10
CA GLY A 597 -9.44 -27.47 8.52
C GLY A 597 -9.28 -28.15 9.89
N LYS A 598 -10.36 -28.29 10.68
CA LYS A 598 -10.32 -28.99 11.97
C LYS A 598 -11.01 -30.34 11.88
N THR A 599 -10.50 -31.31 12.64
CA THR A 599 -11.23 -32.55 12.91
C THR A 599 -12.43 -32.21 13.78
N ILE A 600 -13.61 -32.68 13.37
CA ILE A 600 -14.84 -32.52 14.12
C ILE A 600 -15.31 -33.88 14.63
N TYR A 601 -15.99 -33.87 15.76
CA TYR A 601 -16.37 -35.04 16.52
C TYR A 601 -17.88 -35.05 16.76
N ARG A 602 -18.45 -36.25 16.72
CA ARG A 602 -19.85 -36.52 17.08
C ARG A 602 -19.89 -37.84 17.81
N SER A 603 -20.53 -37.88 18.97
CA SER A 603 -20.70 -39.13 19.71
C SER A 603 -22.17 -39.49 19.82
N LEU A 604 -22.45 -40.77 19.66
CA LEU A 604 -23.74 -41.37 19.93
C LEU A 604 -23.60 -42.21 21.20
N GLY A 605 -24.45 -41.94 22.19
CA GLY A 605 -24.55 -42.68 23.44
C GLY A 605 -25.83 -43.52 23.49
N GLU A 606 -25.91 -44.44 24.44
CA GLU A 606 -27.09 -45.30 24.70
C GLU A 606 -27.65 -46.03 23.47
N LEU A 607 -26.77 -46.43 22.53
CA LEU A 607 -27.19 -47.18 21.35
C LEU A 607 -27.83 -48.52 21.75
N ASP A 608 -28.86 -48.95 21.03
CA ASP A 608 -29.38 -50.31 21.18
C ASP A 608 -28.34 -51.34 20.72
N ILE A 609 -28.48 -52.59 21.19
CA ILE A 609 -27.50 -53.65 20.95
C ILE A 609 -27.32 -53.92 19.44
N ALA A 610 -28.41 -53.90 18.67
CA ALA A 610 -28.36 -54.20 17.24
C ALA A 610 -27.61 -53.09 16.48
N THR A 611 -27.91 -51.83 16.77
CA THR A 611 -27.21 -50.68 16.17
C THR A 611 -25.74 -50.62 16.57
N TYR A 612 -25.43 -50.85 17.85
CA TYR A 612 -24.05 -50.87 18.35
C TYR A 612 -23.23 -51.98 17.66
N ASN A 613 -23.77 -53.20 17.60
CA ASN A 613 -23.09 -54.32 16.94
C ASN A 613 -22.93 -54.10 15.44
N LYS A 614 -23.94 -53.52 14.77
CA LYS A 614 -23.85 -53.17 13.35
C LYS A 614 -22.72 -52.17 13.09
N MET A 615 -22.58 -51.15 13.92
CA MET A 615 -21.52 -50.14 13.76
C MET A 615 -20.13 -50.67 14.12
N LYS A 616 -20.03 -51.66 15.03
CA LYS A 616 -18.77 -52.36 15.33
C LYS A 616 -18.23 -53.17 14.15
N LEU A 617 -19.11 -53.61 13.25
CA LEU A 617 -18.73 -54.40 12.07
C LEU A 617 -18.19 -53.56 10.90
N TYR A 618 -18.16 -52.24 11.01
CA TYR A 618 -17.57 -51.38 9.97
C TYR A 618 -16.08 -51.67 9.79
N LYS A 619 -15.61 -51.56 8.56
CA LYS A 619 -14.23 -51.78 8.16
C LYS A 619 -13.64 -50.53 7.53
N ILE A 620 -12.31 -50.44 7.57
CA ILE A 620 -11.58 -49.39 6.85
C ILE A 620 -11.90 -49.51 5.36
N GLY A 621 -12.31 -48.40 4.74
CA GLY A 621 -12.73 -48.34 3.34
C GLY A 621 -14.23 -48.28 3.15
N ASP A 622 -15.04 -48.69 4.15
CA ASP A 622 -16.50 -48.65 4.07
C ASP A 622 -17.00 -47.21 3.90
N THR A 623 -18.08 -47.06 3.14
CA THR A 623 -18.86 -45.82 3.11
C THR A 623 -20.04 -45.98 4.06
N ILE A 624 -20.08 -45.15 5.10
CA ILE A 624 -21.12 -45.20 6.12
C ILE A 624 -21.99 -43.96 6.05
N GLU A 625 -23.29 -44.15 6.23
CA GLU A 625 -24.23 -43.07 6.45
C GLU A 625 -24.50 -42.95 7.96
N ILE A 626 -24.11 -41.82 8.56
CA ILE A 626 -24.20 -41.64 10.02
C ILE A 626 -25.63 -41.28 10.42
N ASP A 627 -26.29 -40.47 9.60
CA ASP A 627 -27.65 -39.99 9.81
C ASP A 627 -28.26 -39.63 8.45
N LYS A 628 -29.59 -39.63 8.32
CA LYS A 628 -30.28 -39.32 7.05
C LYS A 628 -30.44 -37.82 6.81
N THR A 629 -30.02 -37.00 7.76
CA THR A 629 -30.31 -35.57 7.85
C THR A 629 -29.11 -34.77 8.32
N ILE A 630 -29.29 -33.44 8.43
CA ILE A 630 -28.30 -32.54 9.01
C ILE A 630 -27.95 -32.99 10.44
N THR A 631 -26.66 -32.96 10.78
CA THR A 631 -26.10 -33.45 12.04
C THR A 631 -25.30 -32.37 12.76
N SER A 632 -25.41 -32.32 14.09
CA SER A 632 -24.54 -31.49 14.95
C SER A 632 -23.21 -32.20 15.26
N TRP A 633 -22.13 -31.44 15.21
CA TRP A 633 -20.75 -31.85 15.47
C TRP A 633 -20.04 -30.79 16.32
N THR A 634 -18.92 -31.15 16.94
CA THR A 634 -18.08 -30.22 17.70
C THR A 634 -16.61 -30.38 17.32
N THR A 635 -15.84 -29.30 17.35
CA THR A 635 -14.36 -29.39 17.21
C THR A 635 -13.68 -29.85 18.51
N LYS A 636 -14.39 -29.81 19.65
CA LYS A 636 -13.86 -30.14 20.97
C LYS A 636 -14.16 -31.60 21.31
N ARG A 637 -13.14 -32.45 21.21
CA ARG A 637 -13.25 -33.88 21.56
C ARG A 637 -13.74 -34.10 22.99
N ASP A 638 -13.27 -33.32 23.95
CA ASP A 638 -13.58 -33.56 25.37
C ASP A 638 -15.07 -33.35 25.69
N ILE A 639 -15.74 -32.45 24.96
CA ILE A 639 -17.16 -32.16 25.16
C ILE A 639 -18.04 -33.36 24.75
N THR A 640 -17.57 -34.20 23.83
CA THR A 640 -18.31 -35.40 23.39
C THR A 640 -18.60 -36.40 24.51
N ARG A 641 -17.86 -36.35 25.62
CA ARG A 641 -18.12 -37.15 26.83
C ARG A 641 -19.38 -36.71 27.59
N TYR A 642 -19.79 -35.46 27.45
CA TYR A 642 -20.98 -34.92 28.11
C TYR A 642 -22.27 -35.20 27.32
N PHE A 643 -22.15 -35.42 26.00
CA PHE A 643 -23.31 -35.67 25.13
C PHE A 643 -23.68 -37.14 24.92
N ALA A 644 -22.74 -38.04 25.22
CA ALA A 644 -22.95 -39.47 25.05
C ALA A 644 -22.69 -40.17 26.39
N THR A 645 -23.78 -40.46 27.08
CA THR A 645 -23.85 -41.26 28.31
C THR A 645 -24.01 -42.75 28.00
N GLY A 646 -23.77 -43.61 28.99
CA GLY A 646 -24.00 -45.05 28.88
C GLY A 646 -22.80 -45.89 28.42
N GLU A 647 -22.94 -47.21 28.50
CA GLU A 647 -21.85 -48.16 28.24
C GLU A 647 -21.59 -48.36 26.73
N ARG A 648 -22.65 -48.32 25.90
CA ARG A 648 -22.58 -48.52 24.43
C ARG A 648 -22.43 -47.20 23.70
N LYS A 649 -21.19 -46.71 23.60
CA LYS A 649 -20.84 -45.42 22.99
C LYS A 649 -19.99 -45.57 21.73
N ILE A 650 -20.33 -44.82 20.69
CA ILE A 650 -19.53 -44.70 19.46
C ILE A 650 -19.23 -43.22 19.19
N THR A 651 -17.96 -42.92 18.94
CA THR A 651 -17.50 -41.56 18.58
C THR A 651 -17.01 -41.53 17.15
N PHE A 652 -17.61 -40.69 16.33
CA PHE A 652 -17.15 -40.39 14.98
C PHE A 652 -16.19 -39.20 15.03
N ALA A 653 -15.05 -39.33 14.38
CA ALA A 653 -14.04 -38.28 14.22
C ALA A 653 -13.85 -38.00 12.72
N LEU A 654 -14.55 -37.00 12.21
CA LEU A 654 -14.43 -36.60 10.82
C LEU A 654 -13.18 -35.72 10.64
N ARG A 655 -12.19 -36.25 9.94
CA ARG A 655 -10.86 -35.67 9.76
C ARG A 655 -10.95 -34.28 9.12
N GLY A 656 -10.10 -33.36 9.57
CA GLY A 656 -9.91 -32.05 8.92
C GLY A 656 -9.37 -32.12 7.49
N ASN A 657 -9.23 -30.96 6.87
CA ASN A 657 -8.88 -30.72 5.46
C ASN A 657 -9.93 -31.17 4.44
N ARG A 658 -11.21 -31.03 4.81
CA ARG A 658 -12.35 -31.31 3.93
C ARG A 658 -12.54 -30.19 2.92
N LYS A 659 -12.97 -30.53 1.70
CA LYS A 659 -13.16 -29.59 0.58
C LYS A 659 -14.60 -29.55 0.08
N LYS A 660 -15.37 -30.63 0.30
CA LYS A 660 -16.71 -30.82 -0.27
C LYS A 660 -17.81 -30.78 0.78
N THR A 661 -17.47 -30.92 2.06
CA THR A 661 -18.48 -30.92 3.13
C THR A 661 -19.17 -29.56 3.29
N ARG A 662 -20.49 -29.62 3.37
CA ARG A 662 -21.39 -28.50 3.64
C ARG A 662 -21.53 -28.35 5.14
N GLU A 663 -20.92 -27.30 5.67
CA GLU A 663 -20.77 -27.06 7.11
C GLU A 663 -21.22 -25.64 7.47
N LEU A 664 -21.90 -25.51 8.62
CA LEU A 664 -22.25 -24.23 9.25
C LEU A 664 -21.69 -24.17 10.68
N PHE A 665 -20.83 -23.21 10.99
CA PHE A 665 -20.32 -22.96 12.34
C PHE A 665 -21.32 -22.09 13.11
N ILE A 666 -21.99 -22.70 14.07
CA ILE A 666 -23.16 -22.11 14.73
C ILE A 666 -22.94 -21.80 16.20
N ASP A 667 -21.77 -22.13 16.77
CA ASP A 667 -21.45 -21.91 18.19
C ASP A 667 -21.82 -20.52 18.74
N PRO A 668 -21.66 -19.40 18.02
CA PRO A 668 -22.07 -18.08 18.52
C PRO A 668 -23.59 -17.94 18.75
N TYR A 669 -24.38 -18.76 18.06
CA TYR A 669 -25.85 -18.80 18.07
C TYR A 669 -26.39 -20.06 18.75
N SER A 670 -25.52 -20.93 19.25
CA SER A 670 -25.94 -22.11 19.98
C SER A 670 -26.50 -21.71 21.34
N ALA A 671 -27.59 -22.35 21.78
CA ALA A 671 -28.15 -22.20 23.11
C ALA A 671 -27.11 -22.56 24.20
N LEU A 672 -26.15 -23.43 23.87
CA LEU A 672 -25.02 -23.81 24.72
C LEU A 672 -23.69 -23.34 24.13
N LYS A 673 -23.40 -22.04 24.29
CA LYS A 673 -22.19 -21.40 23.75
C LYS A 673 -20.89 -22.03 24.30
N GLY A 674 -19.85 -22.02 23.47
CA GLY A 674 -18.51 -22.47 23.85
C GLY A 674 -18.25 -23.96 23.61
N GLN A 675 -19.24 -24.66 23.03
CA GLN A 675 -19.13 -26.05 22.61
C GLN A 675 -18.44 -26.20 21.24
N GLN A 676 -18.19 -25.08 20.54
CA GLN A 676 -17.72 -25.05 19.16
C GLN A 676 -18.57 -25.93 18.24
N GLU A 677 -19.89 -25.75 18.31
CA GLU A 677 -20.87 -26.52 17.54
C GLU A 677 -20.87 -26.16 16.03
N LEU A 678 -20.99 -27.19 15.20
CA LEU A 678 -21.16 -27.12 13.75
C LEU A 678 -22.31 -28.00 13.28
N LEU A 679 -23.00 -27.54 12.24
CA LEU A 679 -23.95 -28.36 11.49
C LEU A 679 -23.29 -28.88 10.23
N VAL A 680 -23.52 -30.16 9.94
CA VAL A 680 -23.01 -30.84 8.74
C VAL A 680 -24.21 -31.40 7.98
N LYS A 681 -24.37 -30.99 6.71
CA LYS A 681 -25.48 -31.43 5.85
C LYS A 681 -25.20 -32.76 5.16
N ASP A 682 -23.94 -33.12 4.97
CA ASP A 682 -23.58 -34.40 4.35
C ASP A 682 -23.79 -35.56 5.31
N THR A 683 -24.32 -36.66 4.77
CA THR A 683 -24.77 -37.82 5.53
C THR A 683 -23.82 -39.01 5.44
N ALA A 684 -23.07 -39.10 4.34
CA ALA A 684 -22.21 -40.23 4.02
C ALA A 684 -20.72 -39.88 4.08
N PHE A 685 -19.93 -40.77 4.68
CA PHE A 685 -18.49 -40.60 4.89
C PHE A 685 -17.72 -41.90 4.73
N LYS A 686 -16.45 -41.81 4.35
CA LYS A 686 -15.57 -42.97 4.20
C LYS A 686 -14.83 -43.27 5.51
N VAL A 687 -14.86 -44.51 5.97
CA VAL A 687 -14.11 -44.97 7.14
C VAL A 687 -12.64 -45.08 6.79
N ILE A 688 -11.79 -44.39 7.56
CA ILE A 688 -10.33 -44.36 7.33
C ILE A 688 -9.55 -45.03 8.47
N ASN A 689 -10.10 -45.11 9.67
CA ASN A 689 -9.47 -45.79 10.80
C ASN A 689 -10.52 -46.12 11.88
N ILE A 690 -10.29 -47.16 12.67
CA ILE A 690 -11.14 -47.56 13.80
C ILE A 690 -10.22 -47.82 14.99
N VAL A 691 -10.52 -47.21 16.13
CA VAL A 691 -9.77 -47.36 17.37
C VAL A 691 -10.73 -47.81 18.46
N GLU A 692 -10.52 -49.02 18.96
CA GLU A 692 -11.23 -49.55 20.13
C GLU A 692 -10.36 -49.35 21.38
N LYS A 693 -10.90 -48.69 22.39
CA LYS A 693 -10.26 -48.62 23.72
C LYS A 693 -10.94 -49.61 24.65
N PRO A 694 -10.22 -50.62 25.18
CA PRO A 694 -10.77 -51.47 26.22
C PRO A 694 -10.99 -50.64 27.49
N VAL A 695 -12.18 -50.75 28.06
CA VAL A 695 -12.44 -50.31 29.44
C VAL A 695 -12.06 -51.50 30.35
N LEU A 696 -11.60 -51.21 31.57
CA LEU A 696 -11.19 -52.12 32.67
C LEU A 696 -11.70 -53.59 32.58
N PRO A 697 -10.93 -54.57 33.11
CA PRO A 697 -11.02 -56.02 32.80
C PRO A 697 -12.34 -56.76 33.11
N PHE A 698 -13.42 -56.08 33.48
CA PHE A 698 -14.72 -56.65 33.81
C PHE A 698 -15.91 -56.00 33.09
N LYS A 699 -15.70 -55.27 31.99
CA LYS A 699 -16.78 -54.71 31.16
C LYS A 699 -16.61 -55.09 29.68
N ASP A 700 -17.60 -55.79 29.11
CA ASP A 700 -17.67 -56.20 27.69
C ASP A 700 -17.90 -55.03 26.69
N VAL A 701 -17.81 -53.78 27.15
CA VAL A 701 -18.17 -52.59 26.36
C VAL A 701 -17.04 -51.57 26.39
N GLY A 702 -16.36 -51.41 25.26
CA GLY A 702 -15.25 -50.46 25.04
C GLY A 702 -15.70 -49.18 24.32
N GLU A 703 -14.91 -48.10 24.43
CA GLU A 703 -15.16 -46.87 23.67
C GLU A 703 -14.60 -47.03 22.24
N ILE A 704 -15.48 -47.05 21.25
CA ILE A 704 -15.09 -47.16 19.83
C ILE A 704 -15.02 -45.75 19.22
N THR A 705 -13.88 -45.40 18.64
CA THR A 705 -13.70 -44.19 17.82
C THR A 705 -13.53 -44.56 16.36
N ILE A 706 -14.44 -44.10 15.50
CA ILE A 706 -14.41 -44.31 14.05
C ILE A 706 -13.96 -43.01 13.38
N TYR A 707 -12.81 -43.05 12.72
CA TYR A 707 -12.28 -41.92 11.97
C TYR A 707 -12.81 -41.95 10.55
N LEU A 708 -13.24 -40.78 10.10
CA LEU A 708 -13.93 -40.60 8.82
C LEU A 708 -13.21 -39.59 7.94
N ALA A 709 -13.39 -39.72 6.64
CA ALA A 709 -13.05 -38.73 5.62
C ALA A 709 -14.28 -38.42 4.77
N GLU A 710 -14.28 -37.24 4.16
CA GLU A 710 -15.26 -36.89 3.12
C GLU A 710 -15.12 -37.81 1.90
N ILE A 711 -16.19 -37.90 1.10
CA ILE A 711 -16.27 -38.70 -0.14
C ILE A 711 -15.85 -37.85 -1.36
#